data_AF-A0A9E3VTP7-F1
#
_entry.id   AF-A0A9E3VTP7-F1
#
_cell.length_a   1.000
_cell.length_b   1.000
_cell.length_c   1.000
_cell.angle_alpha   90.00
_cell.angle_beta   90.00
_cell.angle_gamma   90.00
#
_symmetry.space_group_name_H-M   'P 1'
#
loop_
_entity.id
_entity.type
_entity.pdbx_description
1 polymer ?
#
loop_
_entity_poly.entity_id
_entity_poly.type
_entity_poly.pdbx_seq_one_letter_code
_entity_poly.pdbx_strand_id
1 'polypeptide(L)'
;MTRGIDRLWLLGFIAVLLTVAVMPAWCDPAEKYLGDLLDDAVVSVQMGWGGLGVDTAVRPLDGRAASPLRIKDTTYDKGLGHHAPGEIVVDLNGEYDTFIADVGIQFQQNSAGSVTFQVFVDGQKQFDSGVMKEQDEAKHVEVPCSGAYELRLVTTDAGDGITCDCANWANARLVPSATKADAKIKEPIDIAPFARVIACDPHRTEGTSAKRTEEFPADDLKLESPISAVNGTYTAAVFGDLACIGLQWAEPRVIREIGVEWGAAPSPVDAAKIRAEYWSGESPWQGAWKPLQGTAVVEGSAVSLKIRQKDNPDYPVNGIDKIRWIVPAALASNPITKLNAYSRGHWTTASIRLEYDGPSATHPASVEAYNGWLVNAEGQPAAKSEWSPGSPVVLTVRYSNAFGLKTNRTVLRVRGPRGDTGIAVADVLERGPVFVRDLGLFAIKAEDATTLSKYAARVAANKTVLERVRTMPDQTLEQALAVTHNPIQNLGPMLISLACDNRKVVIEREGVIQYQPRGASPDKNSALVPSHHIGFQFGAKPDKARDRRLVGSWLPAPMSTFADGDVLYHQTTCVIPGGESVASAPNWIFTKPLCVSRIEIENTGSAAASAQLSFGGRAGKTPHAVNAVPEGAIAAIDGATYFFADFRGAAPLTSTVSSDSVSLTGSLNAGQKATVTVTIPLWDLPADAYLQASAPGDCFEPLRAYWAKVLEGSIEIATPDLLMNDILRAARVHCLMAARSEEDGKRVAAWIASDRYGPLESEAHSVILGMDLMGHDAFAQRSLDYFIARYNNAGFLTTGYTVVGTGQHLWTLARHAWLSGDTEWIRSVANEVARVDKWIVAQRAKTRALGGNTNENPEFGFVPPGVGADWNRYGYRYSLQAQYYAGLHDTAEVLASVSHPDAQTLLDDATAFRDDITRAYRWNQARTPAVSLSTGVYVPGYSGMLYAFGPTGDVFPGEDGNRSWCYDIELGSHHLVPLGVFPADGPDADWIMDHMEDVMFLESGMGDYPREKNHSDWFNYGGFAKVQPYYARNAEICALRDDVKPFIRSYFNALAAQLSLENLSHWEHFHNIAAWNKTHETGWFLVQSRTMFVAERGDELWLAPFITDRWLEDGKTVSVRNAPTQFGPVSYRIESHVRKGYIDFEIDPPSRKAPSQIAIRLRHPDGKSMSRIKTDSKTSATIDPDTETVRITKWGAPTKMRVYF
;
A
#
# COMPACT_ATOMS: atom_id res chain seq x y z
N MET A 1 13.05 24.52 65.76
CA MET A 1 14.28 24.79 66.55
C MET A 1 14.82 23.47 67.10
N THR A 2 16.03 23.49 67.70
CA THR A 2 16.74 22.39 68.39
C THR A 2 15.84 21.51 69.28
N ARG A 3 16.03 20.17 69.33
CA ARG A 3 16.98 19.41 70.20
C ARG A 3 16.98 19.90 71.67
N GLY A 4 16.90 19.06 72.71
CA GLY A 4 16.85 17.58 72.82
C GLY A 4 17.54 17.10 74.12
N ILE A 5 17.75 15.78 74.29
CA ILE A 5 18.64 15.11 75.30
C ILE A 5 18.07 15.06 76.74
N ASP A 6 17.73 13.89 77.32
CA ASP A 6 18.56 12.85 78.01
C ASP A 6 19.05 13.31 79.42
N ARG A 7 19.12 12.51 80.52
CA ARG A 7 19.23 11.04 80.70
C ARG A 7 19.01 10.59 82.17
N LEU A 8 18.84 9.27 82.44
CA LEU A 8 19.39 8.41 83.56
C LEU A 8 18.45 7.34 84.21
N TRP A 9 18.61 6.06 83.81
CA TRP A 9 19.00 4.84 84.60
C TRP A 9 18.87 4.85 86.16
N LEU A 10 18.59 3.76 86.93
CA LEU A 10 18.49 2.26 86.81
C LEU A 10 18.05 1.73 88.23
N LEU A 11 17.31 0.64 88.58
CA LEU A 11 16.55 -0.51 88.00
C LEU A 11 15.32 -0.82 88.93
N GLY A 12 14.70 -2.04 88.92
CA GLY A 12 13.73 -2.43 89.97
C GLY A 12 12.95 -3.77 89.94
N PHE A 13 13.00 -4.60 88.88
CA PHE A 13 12.47 -5.98 88.76
C PHE A 13 10.99 -6.34 89.11
N ILE A 14 10.20 -6.58 88.04
CA ILE A 14 9.11 -7.57 87.85
C ILE A 14 7.93 -7.61 88.86
N ALA A 15 6.75 -7.13 88.42
CA ALA A 15 5.58 -7.98 88.09
C ALA A 15 4.47 -7.20 87.34
N VAL A 16 3.60 -7.93 86.61
CA VAL A 16 2.30 -7.49 86.04
C VAL A 16 2.30 -6.33 85.02
N LEU A 17 2.40 -6.68 83.72
CA LEU A 17 1.41 -6.32 82.67
C LEU A 17 1.83 -6.91 81.32
N LEU A 18 1.07 -7.89 80.80
CA LEU A 18 1.24 -8.41 79.44
C LEU A 18 -0.06 -9.08 78.97
N THR A 19 -0.82 -8.39 78.11
CA THR A 19 -1.82 -9.00 77.23
C THR A 19 -1.57 -8.44 75.83
N VAL A 20 -1.41 -9.33 74.86
CA VAL A 20 -0.96 -8.97 73.51
C VAL A 20 -2.17 -8.73 72.61
N ALA A 21 -2.35 -7.49 72.17
CA ALA A 21 -3.19 -7.17 71.02
C ALA A 21 -2.30 -7.21 69.77
N VAL A 22 -2.38 -8.28 68.99
CA VAL A 22 -1.74 -8.32 67.66
C VAL A 22 -2.57 -7.45 66.72
N MET A 23 -2.13 -6.22 66.49
CA MET A 23 -2.53 -5.50 65.28
C MET A 23 -1.81 -6.16 64.10
N PRO A 24 -2.50 -6.57 63.03
CA PRO A 24 -1.83 -7.00 61.82
C PRO A 24 -1.07 -5.81 61.25
N ALA A 25 0.19 -6.02 60.88
CA ALA A 25 0.90 -5.03 60.08
C ALA A 25 0.15 -4.88 58.75
N TRP A 26 -0.32 -3.66 58.45
CA TRP A 26 -0.68 -3.30 57.09
C TRP A 26 0.62 -3.32 56.28
N CYS A 27 0.82 -4.42 55.56
CA CYS A 27 1.82 -4.49 54.52
C CYS A 27 1.26 -3.67 53.35
N ASP A 28 1.98 -2.65 52.88
CA ASP A 28 1.63 -2.02 51.60
C ASP A 28 1.56 -3.12 50.53
N PRO A 29 0.50 -3.17 49.71
CA PRO A 29 0.39 -4.17 48.66
C PRO A 29 1.50 -3.89 47.64
N ALA A 30 2.54 -4.73 47.67
CA ALA A 30 3.77 -4.48 46.93
C ALA A 30 3.49 -4.19 45.44
N GLU A 31 3.99 -3.04 44.96
CA GLU A 31 3.82 -2.60 43.58
C GLU A 31 4.33 -3.68 42.61
N LYS A 32 3.52 -4.05 41.62
CA LYS A 32 3.88 -5.08 40.64
C LYS A 32 4.30 -4.44 39.32
N TYR A 33 5.56 -4.59 38.92
CA TYR A 33 6.04 -4.10 37.63
C TYR A 33 5.43 -4.89 36.47
N LEU A 34 5.09 -4.21 35.37
CA LEU A 34 4.48 -4.85 34.20
C LEU A 34 5.43 -5.87 33.52
N GLY A 35 6.75 -5.66 33.62
CA GLY A 35 7.76 -6.63 33.17
C GLY A 35 7.72 -7.96 33.93
N ASP A 36 7.28 -7.95 35.20
CA ASP A 36 7.11 -9.16 36.02
C ASP A 36 5.73 -9.82 35.78
N LEU A 37 4.78 -9.08 35.21
CA LEU A 37 3.39 -9.50 34.94
C LEU A 37 3.10 -9.89 33.48
N LEU A 38 4.12 -10.07 32.64
CA LEU A 38 3.95 -10.28 31.19
C LEU A 38 3.09 -11.50 30.81
N ASP A 39 3.18 -12.61 31.55
CA ASP A 39 2.34 -13.79 31.31
C ASP A 39 0.97 -13.71 32.00
N ASP A 40 0.88 -12.96 33.11
CA ASP A 40 -0.24 -13.00 34.04
C ASP A 40 -1.28 -11.89 33.77
N ALA A 41 -0.85 -10.74 33.25
CA ALA A 41 -1.69 -9.57 33.03
C ALA A 41 -1.59 -8.95 31.62
N VAL A 42 -0.44 -9.01 30.93
CA VAL A 42 -0.28 -8.32 29.64
C VAL A 42 -1.02 -9.07 28.51
N VAL A 43 -2.08 -8.46 27.98
CA VAL A 43 -3.08 -9.03 27.05
C VAL A 43 -2.62 -9.03 25.60
N SER A 44 -1.94 -7.97 25.14
CA SER A 44 -1.37 -7.91 23.79
C SER A 44 -0.31 -6.82 23.71
N VAL A 45 0.63 -6.97 22.77
CA VAL A 45 1.70 -6.01 22.51
C VAL A 45 1.83 -5.81 21.01
N GLN A 46 1.73 -4.57 20.56
CA GLN A 46 1.94 -4.12 19.19
C GLN A 46 3.01 -3.03 19.18
N MET A 47 3.87 -3.00 18.17
CA MET A 47 4.90 -1.97 17.95
C MET A 47 5.33 -1.92 16.50
N GLY A 48 5.68 -0.74 15.99
CA GLY A 48 6.09 -0.54 14.60
C GLY A 48 7.41 -1.22 14.23
N TRP A 49 8.30 -1.44 15.20
CA TRP A 49 9.58 -2.14 15.01
C TRP A 49 10.06 -2.83 16.29
N GLY A 50 10.93 -3.83 16.12
CA GLY A 50 11.59 -4.51 17.23
C GLY A 50 10.74 -5.59 17.90
N GLY A 51 11.15 -5.99 19.10
CA GLY A 51 10.34 -6.76 20.03
C GLY A 51 10.43 -6.16 21.43
N LEU A 52 9.43 -6.41 22.27
CA LEU A 52 9.33 -5.80 23.61
C LEU A 52 10.62 -6.01 24.43
N GLY A 53 11.23 -4.90 24.84
CA GLY A 53 12.27 -4.88 25.86
C GLY A 53 11.65 -5.03 27.24
N VAL A 54 12.23 -5.91 28.05
CA VAL A 54 11.80 -6.16 29.44
C VAL A 54 12.97 -5.76 30.33
N ASP A 55 12.76 -4.77 31.19
CA ASP A 55 13.81 -4.09 31.97
C ASP A 55 14.98 -3.59 31.08
N THR A 56 14.68 -3.37 29.80
CA THR A 56 15.57 -2.99 28.70
C THR A 56 14.78 -2.18 27.67
N ALA A 57 15.47 -1.35 26.89
CA ALA A 57 14.91 -0.69 25.70
C ALA A 57 14.45 -1.73 24.65
N VAL A 58 13.70 -1.29 23.63
CA VAL A 58 13.20 -2.18 22.56
C VAL A 58 14.31 -3.08 22.00
N ARG A 59 14.01 -4.38 21.88
CA ARG A 59 14.95 -5.41 21.42
C ARG A 59 15.06 -5.39 19.89
N PRO A 60 16.26 -5.25 19.32
CA PRO A 60 16.48 -5.41 17.88
C PRO A 60 16.11 -6.80 17.36
N LEU A 61 15.50 -6.87 16.17
CA LEU A 61 15.19 -8.15 15.50
C LEU A 61 16.43 -8.79 14.82
N ASP A 62 17.53 -8.05 14.69
CA ASP A 62 18.80 -8.52 14.11
C ASP A 62 19.69 -9.31 15.07
N GLY A 63 19.19 -9.63 16.28
CA GLY A 63 19.90 -10.42 17.28
C GLY A 63 20.92 -9.64 18.12
N ARG A 64 21.04 -8.31 17.93
CA ARG A 64 21.82 -7.47 18.87
C ARG A 64 21.16 -7.44 20.25
N ALA A 65 21.99 -7.32 21.29
CA ALA A 65 21.50 -7.12 22.65
C ALA A 65 20.74 -5.79 22.78
N ALA A 66 19.64 -5.80 23.53
CA ALA A 66 18.89 -4.59 23.87
C ALA A 66 19.73 -3.66 24.77
N SER A 67 19.53 -2.35 24.62
CA SER A 67 20.18 -1.36 25.50
C SER A 67 19.47 -1.24 26.85
N PRO A 68 20.13 -0.77 27.92
CA PRO A 68 19.46 -0.41 29.17
C PRO A 68 18.40 0.69 28.94
N LEU A 69 17.31 0.64 29.70
CA LEU A 69 16.29 1.71 29.72
C LEU A 69 16.94 3.01 30.17
N ARG A 70 16.98 4.01 29.28
CA ARG A 70 17.51 5.34 29.59
C ARG A 70 16.68 6.42 28.92
N ILE A 71 16.07 7.29 29.72
CA ILE A 71 15.40 8.50 29.25
C ILE A 71 16.33 9.68 29.56
N LYS A 72 16.77 10.38 28.51
CA LYS A 72 17.75 11.47 28.58
C LYS A 72 18.99 11.15 29.43
N ASP A 73 19.08 11.61 30.67
CA ASP A 73 20.22 11.38 31.58
C ASP A 73 19.94 10.38 32.71
N THR A 74 18.72 9.84 32.79
CA THR A 74 18.31 8.87 33.82
C THR A 74 18.24 7.46 33.25
N THR A 75 18.98 6.52 33.85
CA THR A 75 18.89 5.08 33.58
C THR A 75 17.94 4.42 34.58
N TYR A 76 17.19 3.40 34.14
CA TYR A 76 16.17 2.71 34.94
C TYR A 76 16.41 1.20 34.96
N ASP A 77 16.25 0.58 36.13
CA ASP A 77 16.44 -0.86 36.33
C ASP A 77 15.18 -1.70 36.03
N LYS A 78 14.00 -1.08 35.93
CA LYS A 78 12.71 -1.73 35.66
C LYS A 78 11.88 -0.97 34.63
N GLY A 79 11.13 -1.69 33.80
CA GLY A 79 10.16 -1.11 32.86
C GLY A 79 10.04 -1.87 31.55
N LEU A 80 9.36 -1.27 30.57
CA LEU A 80 9.13 -1.85 29.24
C LEU A 80 9.66 -0.94 28.13
N GLY A 81 10.53 -1.50 27.29
CA GLY A 81 11.06 -0.86 26.08
C GLY A 81 10.20 -1.20 24.87
N HIS A 82 9.72 -0.18 24.19
CA HIS A 82 8.67 -0.23 23.18
C HIS A 82 9.08 0.59 21.93
N HIS A 83 8.28 0.57 20.86
CA HIS A 83 8.52 1.36 19.65
C HIS A 83 7.22 1.83 19.02
N ALA A 84 7.19 3.08 18.56
CA ALA A 84 5.99 3.66 17.96
C ALA A 84 5.77 3.23 16.49
N PRO A 85 4.53 3.39 15.97
CA PRO A 85 3.30 3.40 16.76
C PRO A 85 3.08 2.01 17.37
N GLY A 86 2.37 1.93 18.49
CA GLY A 86 2.10 0.65 19.14
C GLY A 86 1.34 0.76 20.44
N GLU A 87 1.04 -0.39 21.03
CA GLU A 87 0.15 -0.53 22.18
C GLU A 87 0.60 -1.70 23.07
N ILE A 88 0.46 -1.53 24.38
CA ILE A 88 0.54 -2.60 25.38
C ILE A 88 -0.78 -2.61 26.15
N VAL A 89 -1.54 -3.71 26.02
CA VAL A 89 -2.82 -3.91 26.70
C VAL A 89 -2.59 -4.76 27.96
N VAL A 90 -3.24 -4.43 29.07
CA VAL A 90 -3.10 -5.14 30.36
C VAL A 90 -4.47 -5.40 30.97
N ASP A 91 -4.74 -6.66 31.33
CA ASP A 91 -5.89 -7.09 32.12
C ASP A 91 -5.64 -6.72 33.59
N LEU A 92 -6.50 -5.87 34.12
CA LEU A 92 -6.46 -5.46 35.52
C LEU A 92 -7.35 -6.34 36.41
N ASN A 93 -8.32 -7.07 35.83
CA ASN A 93 -9.32 -7.89 36.53
C ASN A 93 -10.07 -7.20 37.70
N GLY A 94 -10.03 -5.87 37.82
CA GLY A 94 -10.50 -5.14 39.00
C GLY A 94 -9.62 -5.30 40.25
N GLU A 95 -8.38 -5.79 40.13
CA GLU A 95 -7.47 -6.09 41.25
C GLU A 95 -6.49 -4.96 41.61
N TYR A 96 -6.53 -3.81 40.92
CA TYR A 96 -5.58 -2.71 41.06
C TYR A 96 -6.29 -1.36 41.23
N ASP A 97 -5.66 -0.44 41.96
CA ASP A 97 -6.17 0.92 42.25
C ASP A 97 -5.49 2.01 41.40
N THR A 98 -4.20 1.86 41.09
CA THR A 98 -3.40 2.87 40.35
C THR A 98 -2.39 2.22 39.41
N PHE A 99 -2.21 2.79 38.22
CA PHE A 99 -1.05 2.56 37.34
C PHE A 99 -0.05 3.72 37.46
N ILE A 100 1.24 3.41 37.55
CA ILE A 100 2.33 4.39 37.69
C ILE A 100 3.48 4.07 36.73
N ALA A 101 4.00 5.07 36.01
CA ALA A 101 5.19 4.96 35.14
C ALA A 101 5.92 6.31 34.99
N ASP A 102 7.15 6.25 34.48
CA ASP A 102 7.89 7.40 33.97
C ASP A 102 8.11 7.18 32.46
N VAL A 103 7.64 8.10 31.61
CA VAL A 103 7.66 7.92 30.14
C VAL A 103 8.59 8.89 29.42
N GLY A 104 9.20 8.42 28.32
CA GLY A 104 10.07 9.24 27.47
C GLY A 104 10.80 8.41 26.42
N ILE A 105 11.47 9.07 25.47
CA ILE A 105 12.23 8.40 24.41
C ILE A 105 13.55 7.83 24.94
N GLN A 106 13.94 6.66 24.44
CA GLN A 106 15.23 6.03 24.69
C GLN A 106 16.36 6.91 24.13
N PHE A 107 17.31 7.24 25.00
CA PHE A 107 18.52 7.98 24.62
C PHE A 107 19.39 7.15 23.65
N GLN A 108 19.63 7.69 22.46
CA GLN A 108 20.31 7.06 21.32
C GLN A 108 21.43 7.94 20.71
N GLN A 109 21.64 9.15 21.24
CA GLN A 109 22.63 10.18 20.86
C GLN A 109 22.20 11.03 19.64
N ASN A 110 21.30 12.00 19.89
CA ASN A 110 20.70 12.90 18.89
C ASN A 110 19.78 12.17 17.90
N SER A 111 18.91 11.30 18.42
CA SER A 111 17.80 10.72 17.65
C SER A 111 16.85 11.79 17.11
N ALA A 112 16.29 11.55 15.93
CA ALA A 112 15.19 12.34 15.38
C ALA A 112 13.81 11.96 15.94
N GLY A 113 13.73 10.81 16.64
CA GLY A 113 12.47 10.19 17.08
C GLY A 113 11.58 11.08 17.94
N SER A 114 10.27 10.82 17.84
CA SER A 114 9.19 11.75 18.13
C SER A 114 7.92 10.96 18.47
N VAL A 115 7.46 11.00 19.73
CA VAL A 115 6.35 10.13 20.17
C VAL A 115 5.31 10.84 21.05
N THR A 116 4.09 10.30 21.12
CA THR A 116 3.15 10.59 22.23
C THR A 116 2.81 9.32 23.00
N PHE A 117 2.86 9.39 24.33
CA PHE A 117 2.42 8.37 25.26
C PHE A 117 0.99 8.69 25.74
N GLN A 118 0.08 7.74 25.61
CA GLN A 118 -1.31 7.87 26.03
C GLN A 118 -1.71 6.68 26.91
N VAL A 119 -2.51 6.93 27.94
CA VAL A 119 -3.03 5.86 28.81
C VAL A 119 -4.55 5.87 28.77
N PHE A 120 -5.14 4.71 28.50
CA PHE A 120 -6.58 4.50 28.54
C PHE A 120 -6.91 3.48 29.64
N VAL A 121 -8.03 3.69 30.33
CA VAL A 121 -8.58 2.80 31.36
C VAL A 121 -10.03 2.48 30.99
N ASP A 122 -10.37 1.21 30.84
CA ASP A 122 -11.64 0.73 30.26
C ASP A 122 -12.07 1.54 29.00
N GLY A 123 -11.11 1.75 28.09
CA GLY A 123 -11.28 2.50 26.85
C GLY A 123 -11.32 4.04 26.96
N GLN A 124 -11.33 4.63 28.17
CA GLN A 124 -11.34 6.09 28.37
C GLN A 124 -9.91 6.64 28.52
N LYS A 125 -9.50 7.63 27.71
CA LYS A 125 -8.17 8.24 27.82
C LYS A 125 -8.05 9.06 29.11
N GLN A 126 -7.13 8.66 29.99
CA GLN A 126 -6.83 9.31 31.26
C GLN A 126 -5.55 10.17 31.20
N PHE A 127 -4.61 9.84 30.30
CA PHE A 127 -3.33 10.55 30.18
C PHE A 127 -2.94 10.77 28.71
N ASP A 128 -2.23 11.87 28.46
CA ASP A 128 -1.56 12.18 27.21
C ASP A 128 -0.23 12.93 27.50
N SER A 129 0.87 12.53 26.86
CA SER A 129 2.15 13.22 27.03
C SER A 129 2.20 14.56 26.28
N GLY A 130 1.50 14.69 25.15
CA GLY A 130 1.93 15.55 24.04
C GLY A 130 3.14 14.95 23.32
N VAL A 131 3.65 15.61 22.27
CA VAL A 131 4.88 15.15 21.60
C VAL A 131 6.08 15.28 22.53
N MET A 132 6.82 14.19 22.70
CA MET A 132 8.10 14.11 23.40
C MET A 132 9.22 13.74 22.42
N LYS A 133 10.42 14.27 22.65
CA LYS A 133 11.64 13.99 21.88
C LYS A 133 12.77 13.49 22.81
N GLU A 134 13.85 12.97 22.23
CA GLU A 134 14.96 12.33 22.98
C GLU A 134 15.58 13.18 24.12
N GLN A 135 15.56 14.51 23.97
CA GLN A 135 16.21 15.47 24.88
C GLN A 135 15.29 16.00 26.00
N ASP A 136 14.02 15.59 26.00
CA ASP A 136 13.06 15.93 27.06
C ASP A 136 13.31 15.09 28.32
N GLU A 137 12.93 15.64 29.49
CA GLU A 137 12.94 14.87 30.74
C GLU A 137 11.82 13.81 30.74
N ALA A 138 11.99 12.75 31.53
CA ALA A 138 10.93 11.76 31.72
C ALA A 138 9.66 12.41 32.32
N LYS A 139 8.52 12.18 31.69
CA LYS A 139 7.22 12.67 32.15
C LYS A 139 6.58 11.63 33.07
N HIS A 140 6.25 12.03 34.30
CA HIS A 140 5.60 11.14 35.25
C HIS A 140 4.14 10.85 34.84
N VAL A 141 3.70 9.62 35.08
CA VAL A 141 2.37 9.10 34.79
C VAL A 141 1.82 8.44 36.04
N GLU A 142 0.72 8.97 36.58
CA GLU A 142 -0.08 8.35 37.64
C GLU A 142 -1.55 8.38 37.20
N VAL A 143 -2.18 7.20 37.09
CA VAL A 143 -3.53 7.04 36.54
C VAL A 143 -4.36 6.12 37.44
N PRO A 144 -5.53 6.56 37.94
CA PRO A 144 -6.40 5.71 38.75
C PRO A 144 -7.06 4.63 37.89
N CYS A 145 -7.12 3.41 38.42
CA CYS A 145 -7.74 2.25 37.78
C CYS A 145 -8.58 1.36 38.72
N SER A 146 -8.90 1.83 39.93
CA SER A 146 -9.78 1.14 40.90
C SER A 146 -11.04 0.53 40.26
N GLY A 147 -11.10 -0.80 40.23
CA GLY A 147 -12.24 -1.55 39.70
C GLY A 147 -12.35 -1.63 38.17
N ALA A 148 -11.38 -1.07 37.43
CA ALA A 148 -11.28 -1.21 35.98
C ALA A 148 -10.76 -2.59 35.58
N TYR A 149 -11.01 -2.99 34.33
CA TYR A 149 -10.63 -4.29 33.78
C TYR A 149 -9.52 -4.20 32.72
N GLU A 150 -9.40 -3.08 32.02
CA GLU A 150 -8.37 -2.85 31.01
C GLU A 150 -7.55 -1.58 31.31
N LEU A 151 -6.23 -1.70 31.11
CA LEU A 151 -5.29 -0.60 30.92
C LEU A 151 -4.64 -0.73 29.54
N ARG A 152 -4.66 0.33 28.72
CA ARG A 152 -3.93 0.40 27.45
C ARG A 152 -2.87 1.49 27.51
N LEU A 153 -1.64 1.12 27.24
CA LEU A 153 -0.48 1.99 27.14
C LEU A 153 -0.13 2.15 25.66
N VAL A 154 -0.45 3.30 25.08
CA VAL A 154 -0.34 3.56 23.64
C VAL A 154 0.81 4.53 23.38
N THR A 155 1.66 4.20 22.41
CA THR A 155 2.71 5.07 21.89
C THR A 155 2.38 5.41 20.44
N THR A 156 2.27 6.68 20.07
CA THR A 156 2.12 7.13 18.67
C THR A 156 3.44 7.64 18.12
N ASP A 157 3.64 7.58 16.81
CA ASP A 157 4.79 8.11 16.03
C ASP A 157 4.69 9.62 15.76
N ALA A 158 3.99 10.34 16.65
CA ALA A 158 3.68 11.78 16.66
C ALA A 158 3.17 12.43 15.34
N GLY A 159 2.99 11.68 14.27
CA GLY A 159 2.66 12.18 12.93
C GLY A 159 3.87 12.58 12.06
N ASP A 160 5.11 12.37 12.52
CA ASP A 160 6.34 12.49 11.71
C ASP A 160 7.02 11.14 11.36
N GLY A 161 6.43 10.01 11.79
CA GLY A 161 6.76 8.66 11.33
C GLY A 161 7.89 7.99 12.09
N ILE A 162 7.91 6.64 12.01
CA ILE A 162 8.47 5.72 13.01
C ILE A 162 9.99 5.80 13.32
N THR A 163 10.72 6.78 12.83
CA THR A 163 12.19 6.72 12.71
C THR A 163 12.90 6.94 14.04
N CYS A 164 13.38 5.82 14.62
CA CYS A 164 14.08 5.75 15.91
C CYS A 164 13.20 6.06 17.14
N ASP A 165 11.88 5.81 17.01
CA ASP A 165 10.84 5.98 18.04
C ASP A 165 10.86 4.91 19.15
N CYS A 166 12.07 4.57 19.60
CA CYS A 166 12.31 3.72 20.75
C CYS A 166 11.76 4.40 22.01
N ALA A 167 10.63 3.93 22.52
CA ALA A 167 9.86 4.56 23.58
C ALA A 167 9.94 3.75 24.88
N ASN A 168 10.15 4.40 26.03
CA ASN A 168 10.28 3.73 27.31
C ASN A 168 9.08 3.99 28.21
N TRP A 169 8.49 2.91 28.73
CA TRP A 169 7.58 2.92 29.87
C TRP A 169 8.40 2.47 31.10
N ALA A 170 9.23 3.38 31.62
CA ALA A 170 10.12 3.10 32.74
C ALA A 170 9.35 3.05 34.07
N ASN A 171 9.83 2.26 35.04
CA ASN A 171 9.17 2.02 36.34
C ASN A 171 7.69 1.61 36.24
N ALA A 172 7.23 1.12 35.08
CA ALA A 172 5.82 0.87 34.79
C ALA A 172 5.26 -0.27 35.66
N ARG A 173 4.33 0.06 36.55
CA ARG A 173 3.84 -0.82 37.61
C ARG A 173 2.41 -0.52 38.05
N LEU A 174 1.80 -1.50 38.72
CA LEU A 174 0.43 -1.43 39.24
C LEU A 174 0.42 -1.53 40.77
N VAL A 175 -0.39 -0.71 41.41
CA VAL A 175 -0.69 -0.74 42.85
C VAL A 175 -1.91 -1.64 43.07
N PRO A 176 -1.80 -2.81 43.75
CA PRO A 176 -2.93 -3.71 43.97
C PRO A 176 -3.95 -3.12 44.96
N SER A 177 -5.24 -3.36 44.74
CA SER A 177 -6.28 -2.79 45.60
C SER A 177 -6.33 -3.47 46.96
N ALA A 178 -6.37 -2.66 48.02
CA ALA A 178 -6.46 -3.13 49.41
C ALA A 178 -7.81 -3.81 49.71
N THR A 179 -8.84 -3.49 48.93
CA THR A 179 -10.13 -4.19 48.94
C THR A 179 -10.30 -4.95 47.64
N LYS A 180 -10.22 -6.30 47.68
CA LYS A 180 -10.83 -7.11 46.62
C LYS A 180 -12.33 -6.81 46.62
N ALA A 181 -12.78 -6.07 45.61
CA ALA A 181 -14.20 -5.91 45.33
C ALA A 181 -14.83 -7.28 45.05
N ASP A 182 -16.16 -7.37 45.15
CA ASP A 182 -16.94 -8.48 44.56
C ASP A 182 -16.96 -8.35 43.02
N ALA A 183 -15.77 -8.36 42.43
CA ALA A 183 -15.54 -8.42 41.00
C ALA A 183 -16.12 -9.74 40.51
N LYS A 184 -17.32 -9.67 39.92
CA LYS A 184 -17.99 -10.82 39.30
C LYS A 184 -17.01 -11.46 38.32
N ILE A 185 -16.54 -12.66 38.65
CA ILE A 185 -15.60 -13.42 37.80
C ILE A 185 -16.28 -13.65 36.45
N LYS A 186 -15.91 -12.86 35.44
CA LYS A 186 -16.52 -12.92 34.11
C LYS A 186 -16.03 -14.20 33.43
N GLU A 187 -16.96 -15.06 33.04
CA GLU A 187 -16.67 -16.37 32.46
C GLU A 187 -15.74 -16.24 31.24
N PRO A 188 -14.62 -16.98 31.16
CA PRO A 188 -13.64 -16.83 30.08
C PRO A 188 -14.23 -17.28 28.73
N ILE A 189 -13.79 -16.64 27.64
CA ILE A 189 -14.26 -16.99 26.29
C ILE A 189 -13.54 -18.23 25.78
N ASP A 190 -14.25 -19.36 25.77
CA ASP A 190 -13.93 -20.48 24.91
C ASP A 190 -14.24 -20.13 23.45
N ILE A 191 -13.21 -20.23 22.59
CA ILE A 191 -13.29 -20.02 21.14
C ILE A 191 -13.21 -21.31 20.33
N ALA A 192 -13.07 -22.48 20.97
CA ALA A 192 -13.14 -23.77 20.27
C ALA A 192 -14.46 -23.97 19.49
N PRO A 193 -15.66 -23.54 19.98
CA PRO A 193 -16.90 -23.63 19.21
C PRO A 193 -16.94 -22.80 17.93
N PHE A 194 -15.99 -21.88 17.72
CA PHE A 194 -15.89 -21.04 16.52
C PHE A 194 -14.76 -21.50 15.57
N ALA A 195 -14.12 -22.62 15.87
CA ALA A 195 -13.15 -23.28 15.00
C ALA A 195 -13.79 -24.37 14.13
N ARG A 196 -13.15 -24.65 13.00
CA ARG A 196 -13.27 -25.91 12.26
C ARG A 196 -12.49 -26.97 13.03
N VAL A 197 -13.14 -28.07 13.42
CA VAL A 197 -12.44 -29.25 13.96
C VAL A 197 -11.77 -29.99 12.80
N ILE A 198 -10.50 -30.37 12.98
CA ILE A 198 -9.63 -30.84 11.89
C ILE A 198 -8.85 -32.11 12.27
N ALA A 199 -8.56 -32.92 11.25
CA ALA A 199 -7.58 -33.99 11.25
C ALA A 199 -6.33 -33.50 10.48
N CYS A 200 -5.16 -33.70 11.08
CA CYS A 200 -3.85 -33.37 10.50
C CYS A 200 -2.96 -34.62 10.59
N ASP A 201 -2.10 -34.87 9.60
CA ASP A 201 -1.09 -35.92 9.74
C ASP A 201 -0.05 -35.50 10.81
N PRO A 202 0.11 -36.23 11.93
CA PRO A 202 1.05 -35.89 13.00
C PRO A 202 2.53 -36.03 12.58
N HIS A 203 2.81 -36.74 11.48
CA HIS A 203 4.14 -36.86 10.88
C HIS A 203 4.44 -35.70 9.91
N ARG A 204 3.42 -35.04 9.35
CA ARG A 204 3.61 -33.78 8.61
C ARG A 204 3.80 -32.63 9.62
N THR A 205 5.01 -32.10 9.68
CA THR A 205 5.38 -30.97 10.55
C THR A 205 5.47 -29.63 9.82
N GLU A 206 5.49 -29.62 8.49
CA GLU A 206 5.72 -28.42 7.66
C GLU A 206 4.56 -28.17 6.68
N GLY A 207 4.34 -26.91 6.34
CA GLY A 207 3.33 -26.44 5.38
C GLY A 207 3.74 -26.64 3.92
N THR A 208 3.42 -25.66 3.07
CA THR A 208 3.94 -25.66 1.71
C THR A 208 5.43 -25.33 1.67
N SER A 209 6.16 -25.96 0.76
CA SER A 209 7.55 -25.64 0.43
C SER A 209 7.69 -24.63 -0.71
N ALA A 210 6.59 -24.31 -1.40
CA ALA A 210 6.60 -23.44 -2.57
C ALA A 210 6.74 -21.96 -2.18
N LYS A 211 7.72 -21.29 -2.79
CA LYS A 211 8.02 -19.86 -2.62
C LYS A 211 7.08 -18.99 -3.46
N ARG A 212 7.11 -17.67 -3.21
CA ARG A 212 6.30 -16.64 -3.89
C ARG A 212 6.36 -16.66 -5.43
N THR A 213 7.45 -17.19 -6.00
CA THR A 213 7.75 -17.29 -7.44
C THR A 213 7.58 -18.70 -8.00
N GLU A 214 7.03 -19.63 -7.21
CA GLU A 214 6.87 -21.05 -7.54
C GLU A 214 5.38 -21.41 -7.59
N GLU A 215 5.02 -22.47 -8.32
CA GLU A 215 3.63 -22.89 -8.44
C GLU A 215 3.16 -23.58 -7.15
N PHE A 216 2.03 -23.13 -6.60
CA PHE A 216 1.46 -23.68 -5.36
C PHE A 216 0.99 -25.15 -5.57
N PRO A 217 1.51 -26.14 -4.82
CA PRO A 217 1.17 -27.56 -5.02
C PRO A 217 -0.29 -27.88 -4.69
N ALA A 218 -0.92 -28.77 -5.45
CA ALA A 218 -2.30 -29.19 -5.19
C ALA A 218 -2.47 -29.89 -3.83
N ASP A 219 -1.50 -30.75 -3.47
CA ASP A 219 -1.47 -31.49 -2.20
C ASP A 219 -1.23 -30.58 -0.97
N ASP A 220 -0.78 -29.33 -1.19
CA ASP A 220 -0.57 -28.34 -0.14
C ASP A 220 -1.80 -27.46 0.12
N LEU A 221 -2.82 -27.48 -0.77
CA LEU A 221 -4.06 -26.73 -0.53
C LEU A 221 -4.83 -27.28 0.68
N LYS A 222 -4.68 -28.59 0.94
CA LYS A 222 -5.44 -29.36 1.92
C LYS A 222 -4.52 -30.05 2.93
N LEU A 223 -3.77 -29.24 3.68
CA LEU A 223 -2.96 -29.70 4.81
C LEU A 223 -3.80 -30.38 5.91
N GLU A 224 -5.08 -29.99 6.01
CA GLU A 224 -6.05 -30.48 7.00
C GLU A 224 -7.33 -31.06 6.35
N SER A 225 -7.96 -32.02 7.01
CA SER A 225 -9.32 -32.50 6.66
C SER A 225 -10.33 -32.20 7.77
N PRO A 226 -11.59 -31.84 7.45
CA PRO A 226 -12.60 -31.55 8.48
C PRO A 226 -13.03 -32.82 9.24
N ILE A 227 -13.30 -32.67 10.54
CA ILE A 227 -14.00 -33.68 11.34
C ILE A 227 -15.36 -33.10 11.77
N SER A 228 -16.44 -33.84 11.54
CA SER A 228 -17.77 -33.50 12.07
C SER A 228 -18.07 -34.31 13.33
N ALA A 229 -18.79 -33.72 14.28
CA ALA A 229 -19.25 -34.45 15.46
C ALA A 229 -20.32 -35.50 15.08
N VAL A 230 -20.21 -36.70 15.66
CA VAL A 230 -21.25 -37.74 15.60
C VAL A 230 -21.88 -37.83 16.99
N ASN A 231 -23.20 -37.61 17.07
CA ASN A 231 -23.97 -37.58 18.33
C ASN A 231 -23.35 -36.65 19.41
N GLY A 232 -22.77 -35.52 18.98
CA GLY A 232 -22.11 -34.56 19.87
C GLY A 232 -20.68 -34.91 20.30
N THR A 233 -20.10 -35.99 19.77
CA THR A 233 -18.73 -36.44 20.08
C THR A 233 -17.83 -36.48 18.85
N TYR A 234 -16.52 -36.34 19.04
CA TYR A 234 -15.52 -36.44 17.98
C TYR A 234 -14.68 -37.71 18.12
N THR A 235 -14.03 -38.12 17.03
CA THR A 235 -13.03 -39.21 17.01
C THR A 235 -11.75 -38.66 16.40
N ALA A 236 -10.61 -38.84 17.07
CA ALA A 236 -9.32 -38.44 16.52
C ALA A 236 -8.95 -39.34 15.33
N ALA A 237 -8.47 -38.75 14.24
CA ALA A 237 -8.09 -39.51 13.05
C ALA A 237 -6.78 -40.25 13.29
N VAL A 238 -6.72 -41.54 12.93
CA VAL A 238 -5.57 -42.42 13.18
C VAL A 238 -4.58 -42.36 12.02
N PHE A 239 -3.30 -42.18 12.34
CA PHE A 239 -2.16 -42.14 11.43
C PHE A 239 -1.07 -43.06 12.01
N GLY A 240 -1.01 -44.30 11.55
CA GLY A 240 -0.06 -45.29 12.06
C GLY A 240 -0.30 -45.64 13.53
N ASP A 241 0.70 -45.42 14.38
CA ASP A 241 0.66 -45.62 15.83
C ASP A 241 0.13 -44.39 16.61
N LEU A 242 -0.05 -43.27 15.92
CA LEU A 242 -0.57 -42.02 16.46
C LEU A 242 -2.00 -41.74 15.99
N ALA A 243 -2.64 -40.78 16.64
CA ALA A 243 -3.88 -40.17 16.19
C ALA A 243 -3.87 -38.67 16.49
N CYS A 244 -4.59 -37.90 15.68
CA CYS A 244 -4.60 -36.45 15.75
C CYS A 244 -6.00 -35.86 15.61
N ILE A 245 -6.22 -34.76 16.34
CA ILE A 245 -7.39 -33.87 16.24
C ILE A 245 -6.91 -32.45 16.52
N GLY A 246 -7.55 -31.45 15.94
CA GLY A 246 -7.17 -30.04 16.13
C GLY A 246 -8.31 -29.07 15.89
N LEU A 247 -7.98 -27.78 16.04
CA LEU A 247 -8.88 -26.65 15.82
C LEU A 247 -8.19 -25.65 14.89
N GLN A 248 -8.94 -25.13 13.91
CA GLN A 248 -8.50 -24.10 12.97
C GLN A 248 -9.55 -22.99 12.89
N TRP A 249 -9.11 -21.74 12.96
CA TRP A 249 -9.95 -20.56 12.82
C TRP A 249 -9.74 -19.91 11.44
N ALA A 250 -10.69 -19.07 11.02
CA ALA A 250 -10.56 -18.26 9.80
C ALA A 250 -9.66 -17.01 10.00
N GLU A 251 -9.54 -16.57 11.26
CA GLU A 251 -8.86 -15.34 11.68
C GLU A 251 -7.95 -15.68 12.88
N PRO A 252 -6.71 -15.15 12.97
CA PRO A 252 -5.73 -15.53 13.99
C PRO A 252 -6.22 -15.35 15.44
N ARG A 253 -5.87 -16.29 16.32
CA ARG A 253 -6.35 -16.32 17.72
C ARG A 253 -5.23 -16.40 18.74
N VAL A 254 -5.26 -15.50 19.71
CA VAL A 254 -4.40 -15.54 20.91
C VAL A 254 -5.07 -16.44 21.96
N ILE A 255 -4.41 -17.53 22.34
CA ILE A 255 -4.95 -18.58 23.22
C ILE A 255 -4.14 -18.61 24.53
N ARG A 256 -4.81 -18.72 25.69
CA ARG A 256 -4.19 -18.82 27.02
C ARG A 256 -4.35 -20.19 27.70
N GLU A 257 -5.35 -20.97 27.32
CA GLU A 257 -5.49 -22.37 27.76
C GLU A 257 -6.19 -23.21 26.68
N ILE A 258 -5.80 -24.47 26.51
CA ILE A 258 -6.47 -25.44 25.63
C ILE A 258 -6.84 -26.70 26.40
N GLY A 259 -7.87 -27.44 25.99
CA GLY A 259 -8.25 -28.69 26.65
C GLY A 259 -9.01 -29.68 25.77
N VAL A 260 -8.92 -30.95 26.15
CA VAL A 260 -9.57 -32.09 25.49
C VAL A 260 -10.10 -33.07 26.55
N GLU A 261 -11.29 -33.62 26.32
CA GLU A 261 -12.00 -34.51 27.25
C GLU A 261 -12.50 -35.76 26.53
N TRP A 262 -12.32 -36.93 27.15
CA TRP A 262 -12.80 -38.21 26.62
C TRP A 262 -13.94 -38.80 27.48
N GLY A 263 -14.99 -39.29 26.82
CA GLY A 263 -16.18 -39.83 27.51
C GLY A 263 -16.03 -41.25 28.07
N ALA A 264 -14.99 -42.01 27.68
CA ALA A 264 -14.81 -43.42 28.07
C ALA A 264 -13.36 -43.85 28.34
N ALA A 265 -12.40 -42.91 28.30
CA ALA A 265 -10.99 -43.22 28.45
C ALA A 265 -10.62 -43.71 29.87
N PRO A 266 -9.52 -44.48 30.04
CA PRO A 266 -9.01 -44.82 31.37
C PRO A 266 -8.68 -43.55 32.16
N SER A 267 -9.27 -43.41 33.34
CA SER A 267 -9.10 -42.27 34.24
C SER A 267 -8.15 -42.62 35.41
N PRO A 268 -7.15 -41.78 35.73
CA PRO A 268 -6.78 -40.55 35.04
C PRO A 268 -6.09 -40.82 33.69
N VAL A 269 -6.31 -39.93 32.72
CA VAL A 269 -5.64 -40.01 31.42
C VAL A 269 -4.16 -39.60 31.56
N ASP A 270 -3.26 -40.37 30.95
CA ASP A 270 -1.82 -40.12 31.00
C ASP A 270 -1.41 -38.94 30.12
N ALA A 271 -1.37 -37.75 30.73
CA ALA A 271 -1.00 -36.50 30.06
C ALA A 271 0.40 -36.52 29.44
N ALA A 272 1.34 -37.35 29.91
CA ALA A 272 2.66 -37.48 29.30
C ALA A 272 2.63 -38.13 27.91
N LYS A 273 1.48 -38.71 27.51
CA LYS A 273 1.22 -39.26 26.17
C LYS A 273 0.39 -38.34 25.27
N ILE A 274 -0.03 -37.16 25.74
CA ILE A 274 -0.77 -36.18 24.96
C ILE A 274 0.18 -35.04 24.59
N ARG A 275 0.56 -34.93 23.32
CA ARG A 275 1.37 -33.82 22.81
C ARG A 275 0.46 -32.77 22.20
N ALA A 276 0.57 -31.53 22.66
CA ALA A 276 -0.05 -30.38 22.00
C ALA A 276 0.96 -29.68 21.07
N GLU A 277 0.48 -29.19 19.93
CA GLU A 277 1.26 -28.41 18.97
C GLU A 277 0.46 -27.22 18.46
N TYR A 278 1.16 -26.12 18.17
CA TYR A 278 0.62 -24.93 17.53
C TYR A 278 1.26 -24.69 16.17
N TRP A 279 0.58 -23.97 15.30
CA TRP A 279 1.15 -23.52 14.04
C TRP A 279 1.96 -22.25 14.23
N SER A 280 3.26 -22.30 13.91
CA SER A 280 4.15 -21.14 13.86
C SER A 280 4.40 -20.79 12.40
N GLY A 281 3.82 -19.68 11.94
CA GLY A 281 3.88 -19.26 10.54
C GLY A 281 2.95 -18.08 10.26
N GLU A 282 3.03 -17.55 9.05
CA GLU A 282 2.31 -16.35 8.61
C GLU A 282 0.92 -16.63 8.03
N SER A 283 0.61 -17.87 7.68
CA SER A 283 -0.69 -18.23 7.11
C SER A 283 -1.04 -19.69 7.40
N PRO A 284 -2.29 -20.13 7.16
CA PRO A 284 -2.65 -21.54 7.31
C PRO A 284 -1.82 -22.51 6.46
N TRP A 285 -1.13 -22.02 5.41
CA TRP A 285 -0.32 -22.82 4.49
C TRP A 285 1.19 -22.64 4.67
N GLN A 286 1.66 -21.48 5.14
CA GLN A 286 3.08 -21.20 5.39
C GLN A 286 3.39 -21.33 6.88
N GLY A 287 4.28 -22.25 7.24
CA GLY A 287 4.70 -22.42 8.63
C GLY A 287 5.10 -23.85 8.95
N ALA A 288 5.28 -24.09 10.25
CA ALA A 288 5.53 -25.41 10.81
C ALA A 288 4.80 -25.60 12.14
N TRP A 289 4.46 -26.86 12.42
CA TRP A 289 3.97 -27.28 13.74
C TRP A 289 5.11 -27.23 14.77
N LYS A 290 4.87 -26.56 15.90
CA LYS A 290 5.80 -26.43 17.03
C LYS A 290 5.19 -27.05 18.28
N PRO A 291 5.97 -27.73 19.14
CA PRO A 291 5.48 -28.19 20.45
C PRO A 291 4.94 -27.03 21.29
N LEU A 292 3.71 -27.16 21.76
CA LEU A 292 3.08 -26.17 22.64
C LEU A 292 3.40 -26.53 24.10
N GLN A 293 4.23 -25.73 24.75
CA GLN A 293 4.59 -25.88 26.16
C GLN A 293 3.56 -25.23 27.06
N GLY A 294 3.39 -25.77 28.26
CA GLY A 294 2.48 -25.22 29.26
C GLY A 294 2.37 -26.08 30.51
N THR A 295 1.58 -25.61 31.48
CA THR A 295 1.28 -26.38 32.69
C THR A 295 0.05 -27.24 32.44
N ALA A 296 0.23 -28.56 32.41
CA ALA A 296 -0.85 -29.52 32.22
C ALA A 296 -1.65 -29.73 33.52
N VAL A 297 -2.98 -29.78 33.40
CA VAL A 297 -3.93 -30.09 34.48
C VAL A 297 -4.76 -31.30 34.04
N VAL A 298 -4.94 -32.28 34.93
CA VAL A 298 -5.66 -33.54 34.64
C VAL A 298 -6.80 -33.70 35.63
N GLU A 299 -8.03 -33.68 35.13
CA GLU A 299 -9.26 -33.81 35.91
C GLU A 299 -10.08 -34.98 35.38
N GLY A 300 -9.80 -36.18 35.92
CA GLY A 300 -10.42 -37.43 35.47
C GLY A 300 -10.02 -37.78 34.04
N SER A 301 -10.96 -37.62 33.10
CA SER A 301 -10.74 -37.81 31.66
C SER A 301 -10.59 -36.52 30.86
N ALA A 302 -10.57 -35.35 31.52
CA ALA A 302 -10.18 -34.08 30.94
C ALA A 302 -8.68 -33.82 31.14
N VAL A 303 -8.02 -33.28 30.10
CA VAL A 303 -6.67 -32.74 30.18
C VAL A 303 -6.66 -31.34 29.57
N SER A 304 -6.27 -30.34 30.36
CA SER A 304 -6.02 -28.97 29.87
C SER A 304 -4.55 -28.58 30.00
N LEU A 305 -4.15 -27.57 29.23
CA LEU A 305 -2.78 -27.07 29.14
C LEU A 305 -2.83 -25.53 29.19
N LYS A 306 -2.32 -24.97 30.28
CA LYS A 306 -2.21 -23.52 30.47
C LYS A 306 -0.92 -23.01 29.82
N ILE A 307 -1.09 -22.15 28.82
CA ILE A 307 -0.04 -21.64 27.94
C ILE A 307 0.54 -20.37 28.55
N ARG A 308 1.87 -20.26 28.57
CA ARG A 308 2.59 -19.03 28.95
C ARG A 308 3.51 -18.62 27.80
N GLN A 309 3.65 -17.31 27.58
CA GLN A 309 4.48 -16.78 26.50
C GLN A 309 5.96 -17.08 26.77
N LYS A 310 6.42 -16.98 28.04
CA LYS A 310 7.81 -17.30 28.40
C LYS A 310 8.24 -18.75 28.12
N ASP A 311 7.29 -19.69 28.12
CA ASP A 311 7.54 -21.10 27.82
C ASP A 311 7.55 -21.37 26.30
N ASN A 312 7.04 -20.43 25.49
CA ASN A 312 6.84 -20.55 24.05
C ASN A 312 7.34 -19.28 23.33
N PRO A 313 8.66 -18.99 23.30
CA PRO A 313 9.19 -17.74 22.76
C PRO A 313 8.85 -17.49 21.28
N ASP A 314 8.65 -18.56 20.50
CA ASP A 314 8.27 -18.52 19.09
C ASP A 314 6.74 -18.36 18.86
N TYR A 315 5.92 -18.29 19.93
CA TYR A 315 4.46 -18.16 19.80
C TYR A 315 4.08 -16.75 19.32
N PRO A 316 3.38 -16.59 18.17
CA PRO A 316 3.08 -15.27 17.62
C PRO A 316 2.20 -14.42 18.56
N VAL A 317 2.63 -13.18 18.84
CA VAL A 317 1.93 -12.25 19.75
C VAL A 317 0.52 -11.89 19.26
N ASN A 318 0.33 -11.84 17.94
CA ASN A 318 -0.96 -11.59 17.28
C ASN A 318 -1.85 -12.84 17.17
N GLY A 319 -1.39 -13.99 17.66
CA GLY A 319 -2.13 -15.25 17.65
C GLY A 319 -1.85 -16.13 16.44
N ILE A 320 -2.56 -17.28 16.40
CA ILE A 320 -2.29 -18.40 15.50
C ILE A 320 -3.56 -18.85 14.77
N ASP A 321 -3.38 -19.41 13.57
CA ASP A 321 -4.51 -19.90 12.75
C ASP A 321 -5.03 -21.27 13.21
N LYS A 322 -4.19 -22.13 13.79
CA LYS A 322 -4.54 -23.53 14.14
C LYS A 322 -3.68 -24.16 15.25
N ILE A 323 -4.27 -25.13 15.97
CA ILE A 323 -3.65 -26.00 16.99
C ILE A 323 -4.01 -27.48 16.76
N ARG A 324 -3.21 -28.40 17.29
CA ARG A 324 -3.53 -29.84 17.29
C ARG A 324 -3.07 -30.57 18.57
N TRP A 325 -3.82 -31.59 18.94
CA TRP A 325 -3.43 -32.62 19.90
C TRP A 325 -3.03 -33.89 19.14
N ILE A 326 -1.99 -34.56 19.62
CA ILE A 326 -1.47 -35.81 19.11
C ILE A 326 -1.44 -36.80 20.28
N VAL A 327 -2.03 -37.98 20.09
CA VAL A 327 -2.20 -39.03 21.10
C VAL A 327 -1.86 -40.40 20.51
N PRO A 328 -1.64 -41.46 21.31
CA PRO A 328 -1.47 -42.81 20.78
C PRO A 328 -2.78 -43.29 20.13
N ALA A 329 -2.68 -44.02 19.01
CA ALA A 329 -3.83 -44.54 18.27
C ALA A 329 -4.81 -45.37 19.14
N ALA A 330 -4.31 -46.03 20.19
CA ALA A 330 -5.14 -46.74 21.16
C ALA A 330 -6.14 -45.82 21.90
N LEU A 331 -5.78 -44.56 22.19
CA LEU A 331 -6.66 -43.60 22.88
C LEU A 331 -7.77 -43.10 21.95
N ALA A 332 -7.53 -43.02 20.63
CA ALA A 332 -8.51 -42.57 19.64
C ALA A 332 -9.77 -43.45 19.52
N SER A 333 -9.73 -44.67 20.07
CA SER A 333 -10.92 -45.52 20.22
C SER A 333 -11.99 -44.95 21.17
N ASN A 334 -11.63 -43.95 21.99
CA ASN A 334 -12.54 -43.31 22.94
C ASN A 334 -13.15 -42.03 22.32
N PRO A 335 -14.46 -41.80 22.43
CA PRO A 335 -15.08 -40.58 21.93
C PRO A 335 -14.59 -39.37 22.74
N ILE A 336 -14.22 -38.31 22.02
CA ILE A 336 -13.92 -37.00 22.59
C ILE A 336 -15.26 -36.29 22.82
N THR A 337 -15.59 -36.02 24.08
CA THR A 337 -16.81 -35.32 24.51
C THR A 337 -16.67 -33.81 24.45
N LYS A 338 -15.43 -33.29 24.54
CA LYS A 338 -15.19 -31.85 24.62
C LYS A 338 -13.83 -31.45 24.03
N LEU A 339 -13.80 -30.29 23.40
CA LEU A 339 -12.60 -29.54 23.00
C LEU A 339 -12.79 -28.10 23.49
N ASN A 340 -11.74 -27.50 24.03
CA ASN A 340 -11.75 -26.14 24.58
C ASN A 340 -10.49 -25.38 24.16
N ALA A 341 -10.63 -24.08 23.92
CA ALA A 341 -9.53 -23.16 23.67
C ALA A 341 -9.93 -21.77 24.19
N TYR A 342 -9.38 -21.35 25.33
CA TYR A 342 -9.76 -20.10 25.99
C TYR A 342 -8.90 -18.93 25.49
N SER A 343 -9.57 -17.89 24.98
CA SER A 343 -8.95 -16.65 24.49
C SER A 343 -8.83 -15.59 25.59
N ARG A 344 -8.20 -14.46 25.26
CA ARG A 344 -7.94 -13.35 26.20
C ARG A 344 -9.16 -12.47 26.53
N GLY A 345 -10.33 -12.71 25.95
CA GLY A 345 -11.58 -12.01 26.31
C GLY A 345 -12.43 -12.74 27.36
N HIS A 346 -13.50 -12.06 27.80
CA HIS A 346 -14.50 -12.57 28.75
C HIS A 346 -15.92 -12.42 28.23
N TRP A 347 -16.82 -13.33 28.62
CA TRP A 347 -18.24 -13.29 28.27
C TRP A 347 -18.99 -12.20 29.03
N THR A 348 -19.91 -11.57 28.31
CA THR A 348 -20.85 -10.56 28.80
C THR A 348 -22.14 -10.67 27.99
N THR A 349 -23.16 -9.86 28.27
CA THR A 349 -24.46 -9.93 27.59
C THR A 349 -25.04 -8.54 27.38
N ALA A 350 -25.53 -8.29 26.17
CA ALA A 350 -26.25 -7.08 25.78
C ALA A 350 -27.61 -7.42 25.19
N SER A 351 -28.55 -6.48 25.26
CA SER A 351 -29.82 -6.56 24.53
C SER A 351 -29.74 -5.65 23.31
N ILE A 352 -29.86 -6.23 22.11
CA ILE A 352 -29.80 -5.50 20.83
C ILE A 352 -31.15 -5.59 20.15
N ARG A 353 -31.67 -4.45 19.71
CA ARG A 353 -32.93 -4.34 18.97
C ARG A 353 -32.61 -4.12 17.49
N LEU A 354 -33.18 -4.96 16.62
CA LEU A 354 -33.09 -4.82 15.18
C LEU A 354 -34.42 -4.32 14.60
N GLU A 355 -34.35 -3.38 13.64
CA GLU A 355 -35.48 -2.91 12.82
C GLU A 355 -35.13 -3.04 11.33
N TYR A 356 -36.14 -3.14 10.47
CA TYR A 356 -36.03 -2.89 9.04
C TYR A 356 -36.95 -1.73 8.63
N ASP A 357 -36.56 -0.94 7.63
CA ASP A 357 -37.53 -0.11 6.90
C ASP A 357 -38.26 -0.92 5.81
N GLY A 358 -39.51 -0.55 5.54
CA GLY A 358 -40.37 -1.19 4.55
C GLY A 358 -41.52 -2.04 5.14
N PRO A 359 -42.46 -2.49 4.29
CA PRO A 359 -43.51 -3.42 4.70
C PRO A 359 -42.95 -4.81 5.02
N SER A 360 -43.70 -5.63 5.76
CA SER A 360 -43.27 -7.01 6.06
C SER A 360 -43.00 -7.79 4.79
N ALA A 361 -41.74 -8.19 4.59
CA ALA A 361 -41.36 -9.07 3.49
C ALA A 361 -42.08 -10.43 3.60
N THR A 362 -42.23 -11.10 2.45
CA THR A 362 -42.83 -12.45 2.37
C THR A 362 -41.96 -13.56 2.94
N HIS A 363 -40.70 -13.25 3.25
CA HIS A 363 -39.71 -14.16 3.83
C HIS A 363 -39.23 -13.60 5.17
N PRO A 364 -39.04 -14.43 6.21
CA PRO A 364 -38.47 -13.98 7.47
C PRO A 364 -37.02 -13.53 7.29
N ALA A 365 -36.64 -12.46 7.97
CA ALA A 365 -35.22 -12.17 8.19
C ALA A 365 -34.69 -13.11 9.27
N SER A 366 -33.38 -13.31 9.30
CA SER A 366 -32.76 -14.14 10.33
C SER A 366 -31.37 -13.68 10.73
N VAL A 367 -30.95 -14.10 11.92
CA VAL A 367 -29.68 -13.71 12.53
C VAL A 367 -29.02 -14.93 13.19
N GLU A 368 -27.74 -15.10 12.91
CA GLU A 368 -26.80 -15.98 13.63
C GLU A 368 -25.73 -15.12 14.31
N ALA A 369 -25.08 -15.63 15.36
CA ALA A 369 -23.96 -14.95 16.00
C ALA A 369 -22.64 -15.69 15.74
N TYR A 370 -21.61 -14.95 15.35
CA TYR A 370 -20.23 -15.42 15.21
C TYR A 370 -19.39 -14.88 16.37
N ASN A 371 -18.43 -15.66 16.89
CA ASN A 371 -17.69 -15.37 18.13
C ASN A 371 -18.62 -15.01 19.32
N GLY A 372 -19.75 -15.70 19.45
CA GLY A 372 -20.78 -15.48 20.48
C GLY A 372 -22.04 -16.29 20.20
N TRP A 373 -23.10 -16.08 20.97
CA TRP A 373 -24.39 -16.72 20.73
C TRP A 373 -25.58 -15.85 21.12
N LEU A 374 -26.73 -16.12 20.50
CA LEU A 374 -28.01 -15.58 20.94
C LEU A 374 -28.47 -16.36 22.19
N VAL A 375 -29.28 -15.74 23.03
CA VAL A 375 -29.82 -16.36 24.26
C VAL A 375 -31.35 -16.39 24.15
N ASN A 376 -31.96 -17.56 24.36
CA ASN A 376 -33.41 -17.72 24.33
C ASN A 376 -34.08 -17.24 25.65
N ALA A 377 -35.41 -17.34 25.73
CA ALA A 377 -36.17 -16.93 26.92
C ALA A 377 -35.80 -17.74 28.18
N GLU A 378 -35.32 -18.97 27.98
CA GLU A 378 -34.89 -19.92 28.99
C GLU A 378 -33.42 -19.71 29.43
N GLY A 379 -32.72 -18.72 28.89
CA GLY A 379 -31.32 -18.40 29.23
C GLY A 379 -30.26 -19.28 28.55
N GLN A 380 -30.66 -20.12 27.59
CA GLN A 380 -29.81 -21.08 26.88
C GLN A 380 -29.31 -20.54 25.53
N PRO A 381 -28.18 -21.03 25.00
CA PRO A 381 -27.68 -20.67 23.67
C PRO A 381 -28.65 -21.07 22.56
N ALA A 382 -28.97 -20.11 21.67
CA ALA A 382 -29.72 -20.33 20.44
C ALA A 382 -28.82 -20.09 19.23
N ALA A 383 -28.79 -21.05 18.30
CA ALA A 383 -27.93 -20.98 17.11
C ALA A 383 -28.38 -19.92 16.08
N LYS A 384 -29.68 -19.63 16.03
CA LYS A 384 -30.32 -18.74 15.06
C LYS A 384 -31.59 -18.15 15.66
N SER A 385 -31.94 -16.92 15.28
CA SER A 385 -33.28 -16.36 15.46
C SER A 385 -33.87 -15.94 14.10
N GLU A 386 -35.19 -16.06 13.95
CA GLU A 386 -35.93 -15.68 12.75
C GLU A 386 -37.09 -14.75 13.12
N TRP A 387 -37.34 -13.71 12.33
CA TRP A 387 -38.43 -12.76 12.59
C TRP A 387 -39.03 -12.20 11.30
N SER A 388 -40.25 -11.69 11.39
CA SER A 388 -40.91 -10.98 10.29
C SER A 388 -40.37 -9.55 10.21
N PRO A 389 -39.78 -9.09 9.09
CA PRO A 389 -39.13 -7.77 9.02
C PRO A 389 -40.02 -6.57 9.34
N GLY A 390 -41.34 -6.70 9.21
CA GLY A 390 -42.32 -5.66 9.54
C GLY A 390 -42.55 -5.40 11.04
N SER A 391 -41.75 -6.00 11.92
CA SER A 391 -41.74 -5.73 13.36
C SER A 391 -40.31 -5.77 13.93
N PRO A 392 -39.95 -4.91 14.89
CA PRO A 392 -38.65 -4.99 15.56
C PRO A 392 -38.48 -6.30 16.33
N VAL A 393 -37.27 -6.86 16.33
CA VAL A 393 -36.88 -7.99 17.20
C VAL A 393 -35.91 -7.49 18.26
N VAL A 394 -36.02 -8.00 19.49
CA VAL A 394 -35.03 -7.79 20.56
C VAL A 394 -34.29 -9.11 20.78
N LEU A 395 -32.97 -9.04 20.78
CA LEU A 395 -32.05 -10.16 20.89
C LEU A 395 -31.21 -10.00 22.15
N THR A 396 -31.29 -10.96 23.05
CA THR A 396 -30.28 -11.11 24.11
C THR A 396 -29.07 -11.79 23.49
N VAL A 397 -27.93 -11.08 23.43
CA VAL A 397 -26.70 -11.56 22.78
C VAL A 397 -25.62 -11.74 23.84
N ARG A 398 -25.15 -12.97 24.02
CA ARG A 398 -23.95 -13.24 24.81
C ARG A 398 -22.73 -13.07 23.92
N TYR A 399 -21.94 -12.04 24.24
CA TYR A 399 -20.91 -11.50 23.36
C TYR A 399 -19.54 -11.43 24.03
N SER A 400 -18.53 -11.34 23.17
CA SER A 400 -17.11 -11.28 23.48
C SER A 400 -16.70 -9.86 23.83
N ASN A 401 -16.24 -9.63 25.08
CA ASN A 401 -15.62 -8.37 25.49
C ASN A 401 -14.08 -8.43 25.31
N ALA A 402 -13.62 -8.95 24.18
CA ALA A 402 -12.21 -8.93 23.81
C ALA A 402 -11.84 -7.54 23.27
N PHE A 403 -11.56 -6.61 24.19
CA PHE A 403 -10.98 -5.30 23.85
C PHE A 403 -9.65 -5.49 23.07
N GLY A 404 -9.35 -4.58 22.15
CA GLY A 404 -8.20 -4.67 21.22
C GLY A 404 -8.31 -5.77 20.15
N LEU A 405 -8.52 -7.02 20.56
CA LEU A 405 -8.48 -8.23 19.72
C LEU A 405 -9.72 -8.38 18.82
N LYS A 406 -9.76 -7.61 17.72
CA LYS A 406 -10.89 -7.61 16.77
C LYS A 406 -11.19 -8.98 16.16
N THR A 407 -10.25 -9.91 16.03
CA THR A 407 -10.51 -11.30 15.57
C THR A 407 -11.45 -12.09 16.49
N ASN A 408 -11.57 -11.68 17.77
CA ASN A 408 -12.50 -12.27 18.74
C ASN A 408 -13.84 -11.52 18.84
N ARG A 409 -14.10 -10.48 18.03
CA ARG A 409 -15.32 -9.67 18.13
C ARG A 409 -16.58 -10.46 17.77
N THR A 410 -17.66 -10.29 18.53
CA THR A 410 -18.95 -10.90 18.19
C THR A 410 -19.60 -10.15 17.03
N VAL A 411 -20.01 -10.89 16.00
CA VAL A 411 -20.71 -10.36 14.82
C VAL A 411 -22.08 -11.01 14.71
N LEU A 412 -23.14 -10.20 14.71
CA LEU A 412 -24.47 -10.62 14.31
C LEU A 412 -24.51 -10.67 12.79
N ARG A 413 -24.54 -11.86 12.20
CA ARG A 413 -24.69 -12.03 10.75
C ARG A 413 -26.17 -12.09 10.44
N VAL A 414 -26.67 -11.05 9.80
CA VAL A 414 -28.09 -10.89 9.47
C VAL A 414 -28.30 -11.23 8.00
N ARG A 415 -29.26 -12.12 7.74
CA ARG A 415 -29.74 -12.45 6.39
C ARG A 415 -31.10 -11.81 6.18
N GLY A 416 -31.19 -10.93 5.19
CA GLY A 416 -32.25 -9.93 5.09
C GLY A 416 -32.96 -9.88 3.74
N PRO A 417 -34.16 -9.27 3.66
CA PRO A 417 -34.96 -9.21 2.43
C PRO A 417 -34.35 -8.37 1.30
N ARG A 418 -33.29 -7.59 1.58
CA ARG A 418 -32.49 -6.83 0.60
C ARG A 418 -31.05 -7.33 0.44
N GLY A 419 -30.63 -8.33 1.21
CA GLY A 419 -29.24 -8.81 1.25
C GLY A 419 -28.77 -9.15 2.66
N ASP A 420 -27.56 -9.71 2.73
CA ASP A 420 -26.93 -10.23 3.95
C ASP A 420 -25.76 -9.32 4.38
N THR A 421 -25.56 -9.12 5.69
CA THR A 421 -24.43 -8.36 6.24
C THR A 421 -24.12 -8.74 7.68
N GLY A 422 -22.88 -8.56 8.13
CA GLY A 422 -22.53 -8.56 9.55
C GLY A 422 -22.86 -7.22 10.21
N ILE A 423 -23.12 -7.26 11.52
CA ILE A 423 -23.10 -6.11 12.44
C ILE A 423 -22.23 -6.50 13.63
N ALA A 424 -21.14 -5.76 13.89
CA ALA A 424 -20.34 -5.99 15.08
C ALA A 424 -21.11 -5.52 16.32
N VAL A 425 -21.18 -6.37 17.35
CA VAL A 425 -21.79 -6.00 18.64
C VAL A 425 -21.06 -4.80 19.26
N ALA A 426 -19.73 -4.74 19.09
CA ALA A 426 -18.89 -3.62 19.50
C ALA A 426 -19.41 -2.27 18.98
N ASP A 427 -19.69 -2.14 17.68
CA ASP A 427 -20.13 -0.86 17.11
C ASP A 427 -21.49 -0.39 17.68
N VAL A 428 -22.44 -1.33 17.86
CA VAL A 428 -23.75 -1.05 18.50
C VAL A 428 -23.59 -0.57 19.95
N LEU A 429 -22.55 -1.03 20.65
CA LEU A 429 -22.32 -0.73 22.06
C LEU A 429 -21.42 0.51 22.29
N GLU A 430 -20.41 0.70 21.46
CA GLU A 430 -19.36 1.71 21.58
C GLU A 430 -19.67 2.97 20.74
N ARG A 431 -20.17 2.81 19.51
CA ARG A 431 -20.44 3.93 18.57
C ARG A 431 -21.92 4.36 18.57
N GLY A 432 -22.83 3.47 18.94
CA GLY A 432 -24.27 3.74 18.97
C GLY A 432 -25.02 3.08 17.82
N PRO A 433 -26.10 3.70 17.28
CA PRO A 433 -26.97 2.99 16.34
C PRO A 433 -26.31 2.74 14.98
N VAL A 434 -26.31 1.48 14.54
CA VAL A 434 -25.79 1.04 13.25
C VAL A 434 -26.94 1.03 12.24
N PHE A 435 -26.89 1.88 11.21
CA PHE A 435 -27.92 1.94 10.15
C PHE A 435 -27.31 1.60 8.79
N VAL A 436 -27.47 0.36 8.34
CA VAL A 436 -27.05 -0.08 7.00
C VAL A 436 -28.13 0.32 6.00
N ARG A 437 -28.06 1.58 5.54
CA ARG A 437 -29.14 2.31 4.86
C ARG A 437 -29.71 1.57 3.65
N ASP A 438 -28.84 1.03 2.80
CA ASP A 438 -29.27 0.51 1.49
C ASP A 438 -29.85 -0.92 1.59
N LEU A 439 -29.52 -1.64 2.67
CA LEU A 439 -30.23 -2.85 3.11
C LEU A 439 -31.44 -2.51 4.02
N GLY A 440 -31.56 -1.24 4.42
CA GLY A 440 -32.52 -0.68 5.37
C GLY A 440 -32.54 -1.38 6.73
N LEU A 441 -31.40 -1.92 7.16
CA LEU A 441 -31.23 -2.65 8.42
C LEU A 441 -30.70 -1.71 9.51
N PHE A 442 -31.35 -1.72 10.67
CA PHE A 442 -31.00 -0.88 11.82
C PHE A 442 -30.76 -1.74 13.06
N ALA A 443 -29.66 -1.50 13.77
CA ALA A 443 -29.32 -2.14 15.02
C ALA A 443 -28.97 -1.11 16.10
N ILE A 444 -29.52 -1.30 17.30
CA ILE A 444 -29.37 -0.37 18.42
C ILE A 444 -29.46 -1.12 19.76
N LYS A 445 -28.91 -0.52 20.83
CA LYS A 445 -29.19 -0.95 22.21
C LYS A 445 -30.69 -1.02 22.46
N ALA A 446 -31.19 -2.10 23.07
CA ALA A 446 -32.62 -2.30 23.23
C ALA A 446 -33.28 -1.29 24.18
N GLU A 447 -32.51 -0.78 25.15
CA GLU A 447 -32.88 0.29 26.08
C GLU A 447 -32.95 1.69 25.44
N ASP A 448 -32.40 1.90 24.25
CA ASP A 448 -32.49 3.17 23.53
C ASP A 448 -33.85 3.26 22.77
N ALA A 449 -34.62 4.29 23.09
CA ALA A 449 -35.94 4.56 22.49
C ALA A 449 -35.89 5.20 21.10
N THR A 450 -34.70 5.32 20.49
CA THR A 450 -34.51 5.81 19.12
C THR A 450 -34.98 4.77 18.12
N THR A 451 -36.10 5.06 17.45
CA THR A 451 -36.65 4.30 16.33
C THR A 451 -35.90 4.61 15.04
N LEU A 452 -35.77 3.63 14.13
CA LEU A 452 -35.19 3.79 12.78
C LEU A 452 -35.68 5.05 12.07
N SER A 453 -36.99 5.31 12.00
CA SER A 453 -37.54 6.51 11.33
C SER A 453 -36.97 7.84 11.85
N LYS A 454 -36.76 7.97 13.17
CA LYS A 454 -36.12 9.14 13.79
C LYS A 454 -34.62 9.20 13.48
N TYR A 455 -33.94 8.06 13.45
CA TYR A 455 -32.52 7.99 13.12
C TYR A 455 -32.27 8.39 11.67
N ALA A 456 -33.02 7.79 10.73
CA ALA A 456 -32.97 8.12 9.31
C ALA A 456 -33.23 9.62 9.08
N ALA A 457 -34.27 10.19 9.69
CA ALA A 457 -34.55 11.64 9.61
C ALA A 457 -33.42 12.52 10.19
N ARG A 458 -32.67 12.03 11.19
CA ARG A 458 -31.52 12.73 11.79
C ARG A 458 -30.31 12.77 10.85
N VAL A 459 -30.07 11.71 10.07
CA VAL A 459 -28.89 11.59 9.20
C VAL A 459 -29.16 11.93 7.72
N ALA A 460 -30.42 12.06 7.29
CA ALA A 460 -30.81 12.30 5.90
C ALA A 460 -30.28 13.61 5.28
N ALA A 461 -29.79 14.57 6.07
CA ALA A 461 -29.16 15.81 5.59
C ALA A 461 -27.62 15.73 5.52
N ASN A 462 -27.01 14.67 6.06
CA ASN A 462 -25.56 14.47 6.03
C ASN A 462 -25.13 13.95 4.66
N LYS A 463 -23.98 14.42 4.17
CA LYS A 463 -23.45 14.08 2.84
C LYS A 463 -22.07 13.42 2.93
N THR A 464 -21.82 12.42 2.08
CA THR A 464 -20.49 11.81 1.96
C THR A 464 -19.48 12.79 1.39
N VAL A 465 -18.20 12.49 1.52
CA VAL A 465 -17.10 13.24 0.89
C VAL A 465 -17.34 13.36 -0.61
N LEU A 466 -17.72 12.29 -1.32
CA LEU A 466 -18.00 12.35 -2.75
C LEU A 466 -19.20 13.24 -3.10
N GLU A 467 -20.30 13.16 -2.35
CA GLU A 467 -21.44 14.07 -2.53
C GLU A 467 -21.06 15.55 -2.29
N ARG A 468 -20.10 15.82 -1.41
CA ARG A 468 -19.56 17.16 -1.17
C ARG A 468 -18.63 17.59 -2.31
N VAL A 469 -17.71 16.73 -2.77
CA VAL A 469 -16.81 16.98 -3.91
C VAL A 469 -17.58 17.37 -5.17
N ARG A 470 -18.69 16.69 -5.48
CA ARG A 470 -19.54 17.02 -6.64
C ARG A 470 -20.09 18.46 -6.58
N THR A 471 -20.26 19.03 -5.39
CA THR A 471 -20.69 20.43 -5.17
C THR A 471 -19.55 21.46 -5.10
N MET A 472 -18.29 21.04 -4.96
CA MET A 472 -17.12 21.93 -4.94
C MET A 472 -16.78 22.43 -6.37
N PRO A 473 -15.93 23.46 -6.50
CA PRO A 473 -15.19 23.70 -7.74
C PRO A 473 -14.33 22.49 -8.13
N ASP A 474 -13.90 22.45 -9.39
CA ASP A 474 -12.86 21.52 -9.83
C ASP A 474 -11.55 21.77 -9.07
N GLN A 475 -10.82 20.70 -8.72
CA GLN A 475 -9.45 20.82 -8.22
C GLN A 475 -8.50 21.29 -9.34
N THR A 476 -7.42 21.98 -8.97
CA THR A 476 -6.36 22.41 -9.90
C THR A 476 -4.99 21.87 -9.49
N LEU A 477 -4.06 21.77 -10.45
CA LEU A 477 -2.67 21.43 -10.17
C LEU A 477 -2.01 22.45 -9.22
N GLU A 478 -2.30 23.74 -9.39
CA GLU A 478 -1.81 24.82 -8.51
C GLU A 478 -2.28 24.64 -7.07
N GLN A 479 -3.58 24.38 -6.84
CA GLN A 479 -4.12 24.19 -5.50
C GLN A 479 -3.62 22.88 -4.86
N ALA A 480 -3.53 21.80 -5.63
CA ALA A 480 -2.98 20.54 -5.14
C ALA A 480 -1.50 20.69 -4.74
N LEU A 481 -0.65 21.27 -5.60
CA LEU A 481 0.76 21.53 -5.29
C LEU A 481 0.95 22.50 -4.11
N ALA A 482 0.02 23.42 -3.86
CA ALA A 482 0.08 24.31 -2.70
C ALA A 482 -0.22 23.61 -1.36
N VAL A 483 -0.78 22.39 -1.37
CA VAL A 483 -1.32 21.73 -0.16
C VAL A 483 -0.80 20.30 0.06
N THR A 484 -0.63 19.48 -0.99
CA THR A 484 -0.15 18.09 -0.86
C THR A 484 1.34 17.90 -1.14
N HIS A 485 1.95 18.70 -2.03
CA HIS A 485 3.37 18.55 -2.37
C HIS A 485 4.30 18.63 -1.16
N ASN A 486 5.17 17.63 -0.97
CA ASN A 486 6.16 17.63 0.10
C ASN A 486 7.51 18.17 -0.45
N PRO A 487 8.00 19.36 -0.04
CA PRO A 487 9.19 19.98 -0.65
C PRO A 487 10.47 19.14 -0.64
N ILE A 488 10.57 18.11 0.22
CA ILE A 488 11.69 17.16 0.23
C ILE A 488 11.80 16.34 -1.08
N GLN A 489 10.69 16.14 -1.78
CA GLN A 489 10.61 15.38 -3.04
C GLN A 489 11.41 16.05 -4.17
N ASN A 490 11.62 17.36 -4.09
CA ASN A 490 12.45 18.11 -5.03
C ASN A 490 13.94 17.70 -4.97
N LEU A 491 14.40 17.11 -3.87
CA LEU A 491 15.82 17.00 -3.55
C LEU A 491 16.54 15.76 -4.09
N GLY A 492 15.82 14.80 -4.70
CA GLY A 492 16.42 13.54 -5.19
C GLY A 492 17.35 13.70 -6.41
N PRO A 493 18.14 12.66 -6.74
CA PRO A 493 18.96 12.61 -7.96
C PRO A 493 18.10 12.58 -9.24
N MET A 494 18.77 12.57 -10.41
CA MET A 494 18.12 12.36 -11.70
C MET A 494 18.91 11.38 -12.57
N LEU A 495 18.21 10.41 -13.16
CA LEU A 495 18.77 9.54 -14.20
C LEU A 495 18.72 10.28 -15.55
N ILE A 496 19.81 10.25 -16.29
CA ILE A 496 19.88 10.64 -17.70
C ILE A 496 20.47 9.50 -18.54
N SER A 497 19.87 9.26 -19.71
CA SER A 497 20.33 8.30 -20.72
C SER A 497 19.61 8.58 -22.04
N LEU A 498 20.04 7.93 -23.13
CA LEU A 498 19.19 7.80 -24.32
C LEU A 498 18.05 6.80 -24.06
N ALA A 499 16.97 6.89 -24.83
CA ALA A 499 15.80 6.03 -24.67
C ALA A 499 16.16 4.55 -24.77
N CYS A 500 15.74 3.78 -23.76
CA CYS A 500 15.99 2.35 -23.58
C CYS A 500 17.49 1.93 -23.52
N ASP A 501 18.45 2.87 -23.52
CA ASP A 501 19.88 2.56 -23.57
C ASP A 501 20.40 2.03 -22.23
N ASN A 502 21.14 0.93 -22.24
CA ASN A 502 21.67 0.32 -21.01
C ASN A 502 22.73 1.17 -20.28
N ARG A 503 23.27 2.21 -20.93
CA ARG A 503 24.28 3.12 -20.37
C ARG A 503 23.59 4.22 -19.56
N LYS A 504 23.52 4.02 -18.25
CA LYS A 504 22.83 4.88 -17.29
C LYS A 504 23.79 5.82 -16.56
N VAL A 505 23.45 7.10 -16.49
CA VAL A 505 24.21 8.14 -15.76
C VAL A 505 23.28 8.83 -14.76
N VAL A 506 23.68 8.91 -13.50
CA VAL A 506 22.95 9.58 -12.42
C VAL A 506 23.61 10.92 -12.11
N ILE A 507 22.79 11.97 -11.97
CA ILE A 507 23.21 13.32 -11.58
C ILE A 507 22.64 13.60 -10.19
N GLU A 508 23.53 13.74 -9.21
CA GLU A 508 23.17 14.20 -7.88
C GLU A 508 22.82 15.69 -7.90
N ARG A 509 22.03 16.16 -6.93
CA ARG A 509 21.62 17.56 -6.85
C ARG A 509 22.82 18.52 -6.72
N GLU A 510 23.84 18.08 -5.98
CA GLU A 510 25.14 18.70 -5.77
C GLU A 510 26.08 18.64 -7.00
N GLY A 511 25.62 18.14 -8.14
CA GLY A 511 26.36 18.17 -9.40
C GLY A 511 27.31 16.98 -9.64
N VAL A 512 27.41 16.07 -8.67
CA VAL A 512 28.19 14.83 -8.80
C VAL A 512 27.59 13.95 -9.89
N ILE A 513 28.42 13.53 -10.84
CA ILE A 513 28.04 12.62 -11.94
C ILE A 513 28.46 11.21 -11.53
N GLN A 514 27.54 10.25 -11.59
CA GLN A 514 27.82 8.84 -11.28
C GLN A 514 27.35 7.92 -12.41
N TYR A 515 28.09 6.84 -12.71
CA TYR A 515 27.70 5.87 -13.73
C TYR A 515 28.36 4.50 -13.56
N GLN A 516 27.98 3.56 -14.43
CA GLN A 516 28.60 2.24 -14.56
C GLN A 516 29.39 2.15 -15.88
N PRO A 517 30.57 1.48 -15.92
CA PRO A 517 31.35 1.30 -17.13
C PRO A 517 30.65 0.37 -18.13
N ARG A 518 31.03 0.45 -19.41
CA ARG A 518 30.46 -0.39 -20.47
C ARG A 518 30.61 -1.89 -20.12
N GLY A 519 29.57 -2.67 -20.37
CA GLY A 519 29.57 -4.11 -20.12
C GLY A 519 29.32 -4.53 -18.67
N ALA A 520 29.20 -3.57 -17.73
CA ALA A 520 28.57 -3.84 -16.44
C ALA A 520 27.11 -4.23 -16.68
N SER A 521 26.74 -5.47 -16.34
CA SER A 521 25.34 -5.82 -16.12
C SER A 521 24.84 -5.06 -14.90
N PRO A 522 23.56 -4.63 -14.84
CA PRO A 522 22.92 -4.40 -13.56
C PRO A 522 23.06 -5.67 -12.70
N ASP A 523 23.22 -5.49 -11.39
CA ASP A 523 23.45 -6.60 -10.47
C ASP A 523 22.26 -7.58 -10.46
N LYS A 524 22.50 -8.82 -10.00
CA LYS A 524 21.44 -9.82 -9.76
C LYS A 524 20.36 -9.34 -8.77
N ASN A 525 20.61 -8.23 -8.07
CA ASN A 525 19.75 -7.62 -7.06
C ASN A 525 18.85 -6.51 -7.66
N SER A 526 18.69 -6.45 -8.99
CA SER A 526 17.78 -5.54 -9.71
C SER A 526 18.04 -4.03 -9.47
N ALA A 527 19.28 -3.66 -9.14
CA ALA A 527 19.67 -2.29 -8.79
C ALA A 527 20.78 -1.73 -9.69
N LEU A 528 20.74 -0.42 -9.89
CA LEU A 528 21.79 0.40 -10.47
C LEU A 528 22.78 0.74 -9.35
N VAL A 529 24.02 0.26 -9.48
CA VAL A 529 25.09 0.47 -8.50
C VAL A 529 26.24 1.21 -9.20
N PRO A 530 26.27 2.55 -9.19
CA PRO A 530 27.34 3.31 -9.81
C PRO A 530 28.70 3.00 -9.18
N SER A 531 29.73 2.91 -10.01
CA SER A 531 31.11 2.65 -9.57
C SER A 531 32.08 3.75 -9.98
N HIS A 532 31.71 4.55 -10.97
CA HIS A 532 32.49 5.64 -11.52
C HIS A 532 31.82 6.97 -11.18
N HIS A 533 32.59 7.90 -10.62
CA HIS A 533 32.11 9.17 -10.07
C HIS A 533 33.00 10.33 -10.52
N ILE A 534 32.40 11.46 -10.89
CA ILE A 534 33.09 12.75 -11.05
C ILE A 534 32.46 13.73 -10.06
N GLY A 535 33.25 14.12 -9.05
CA GLY A 535 32.85 15.13 -8.06
C GLY A 535 33.30 16.52 -8.50
N PHE A 536 32.49 17.53 -8.19
CA PHE A 536 32.75 18.93 -8.49
C PHE A 536 32.74 19.77 -7.20
N GLN A 537 33.53 20.84 -7.20
CA GLN A 537 33.51 21.90 -6.18
C GLN A 537 33.41 23.25 -6.89
N PHE A 538 32.35 23.99 -6.58
CA PHE A 538 32.07 25.33 -7.09
C PHE A 538 32.45 26.34 -6.01
N GLY A 539 33.38 27.23 -6.30
CA GLY A 539 33.84 28.26 -5.36
C GLY A 539 34.75 27.77 -4.24
N ALA A 540 35.09 28.68 -3.34
CA ALA A 540 35.95 28.47 -2.17
C ALA A 540 35.19 27.87 -0.96
N LYS A 541 33.85 27.87 -0.99
CA LYS A 541 32.97 27.26 0.02
C LYS A 541 32.01 26.26 -0.64
N PRO A 542 31.91 25.02 -0.14
CA PRO A 542 31.00 24.03 -0.70
C PRO A 542 29.56 24.27 -0.24
N ASP A 543 28.83 25.11 -0.97
CA ASP A 543 27.39 25.31 -0.78
C ASP A 543 26.56 24.25 -1.51
N LYS A 544 25.36 23.96 -0.99
CA LYS A 544 24.35 23.16 -1.69
C LYS A 544 23.86 23.90 -2.94
N ALA A 545 23.44 23.16 -3.98
CA ALA A 545 22.82 23.77 -5.16
C ALA A 545 21.64 24.67 -4.76
N ARG A 546 21.70 25.94 -5.19
CA ARG A 546 20.70 26.98 -4.89
C ARG A 546 19.35 26.63 -5.50
N ASP A 547 19.38 26.24 -6.77
CA ASP A 547 18.25 25.75 -7.54
C ASP A 547 18.72 24.69 -8.54
N ARG A 548 17.77 23.91 -9.06
CA ARG A 548 17.95 23.01 -10.18
C ARG A 548 16.69 23.00 -11.02
N ARG A 549 16.84 22.97 -12.35
CA ARG A 549 15.72 22.91 -13.31
C ARG A 549 16.11 22.17 -14.58
N LEU A 550 15.13 21.70 -15.34
CA LEU A 550 15.35 21.08 -16.64
C LEU A 550 15.52 22.11 -17.77
N VAL A 551 16.42 21.86 -18.72
CA VAL A 551 16.56 22.69 -19.93
C VAL A 551 15.25 22.64 -20.73
N GLY A 552 14.70 23.81 -21.07
CA GLY A 552 13.43 23.89 -21.78
C GLY A 552 12.27 23.22 -21.02
N SER A 553 12.28 23.32 -19.69
CA SER A 553 11.29 22.81 -18.73
C SER A 553 11.15 21.28 -18.60
N TRP A 554 11.45 20.48 -19.63
CA TRP A 554 11.21 19.03 -19.61
C TRP A 554 12.33 18.15 -20.20
N LEU A 555 13.34 18.70 -20.89
CA LEU A 555 14.40 17.86 -21.47
C LEU A 555 15.23 17.20 -20.35
N PRO A 556 15.76 15.97 -20.57
CA PRO A 556 16.58 15.27 -19.58
C PRO A 556 18.01 15.82 -19.54
N ALA A 557 18.08 17.07 -19.11
CA ALA A 557 19.27 17.86 -18.91
C ALA A 557 19.06 18.72 -17.65
N PRO A 558 19.31 18.18 -16.44
CA PRO A 558 19.29 18.98 -15.23
C PRO A 558 20.38 20.06 -15.30
N MET A 559 19.98 21.30 -15.04
CA MET A 559 20.86 22.44 -14.80
C MET A 559 20.78 22.81 -13.32
N SER A 560 21.87 22.61 -12.58
CA SER A 560 22.02 23.07 -11.18
C SER A 560 22.75 24.42 -11.14
N THR A 561 22.30 25.32 -10.26
CA THR A 561 22.94 26.61 -10.00
C THR A 561 23.63 26.61 -8.63
N PHE A 562 24.90 27.03 -8.61
CA PHE A 562 25.69 27.27 -7.39
C PHE A 562 26.18 28.73 -7.38
N ALA A 563 26.61 29.24 -6.23
CA ALA A 563 27.07 30.63 -6.09
C ALA A 563 28.24 30.74 -5.10
N ASP A 564 29.20 31.62 -5.38
CA ASP A 564 30.22 32.08 -4.43
C ASP A 564 30.30 33.62 -4.51
N GLY A 565 29.57 34.27 -3.60
CA GLY A 565 29.32 35.71 -3.66
C GLY A 565 28.59 36.12 -4.95
N ASP A 566 29.23 36.98 -5.74
CA ASP A 566 28.71 37.50 -7.02
C ASP A 566 28.91 36.52 -8.20
N VAL A 567 29.70 35.46 -8.03
CA VAL A 567 29.97 34.47 -9.08
C VAL A 567 28.94 33.35 -9.05
N LEU A 568 28.22 33.14 -10.15
CA LEU A 568 27.34 32.01 -10.36
C LEU A 568 28.02 30.92 -11.19
N TYR A 569 27.63 29.69 -10.91
CA TYR A 569 28.06 28.49 -11.62
C TYR A 569 26.81 27.73 -12.08
N HIS A 570 26.64 27.57 -13.38
CA HIS A 570 25.56 26.78 -13.96
C HIS A 570 26.15 25.51 -14.56
N GLN A 571 26.00 24.39 -13.85
CA GLN A 571 26.33 23.07 -14.40
C GLN A 571 25.08 22.50 -15.07
N THR A 572 25.16 22.24 -16.38
CA THR A 572 24.13 21.49 -17.11
C THR A 572 24.70 20.18 -17.61
N THR A 573 24.08 19.05 -17.27
CA THR A 573 24.56 17.72 -17.69
C THR A 573 23.49 16.98 -18.49
N CYS A 574 23.86 16.37 -19.62
CA CYS A 574 22.93 15.65 -20.51
C CYS A 574 23.63 14.47 -21.22
N VAL A 575 22.86 13.57 -21.85
CA VAL A 575 23.39 12.53 -22.74
C VAL A 575 22.88 12.77 -24.16
N ILE A 576 23.80 12.95 -25.11
CA ILE A 576 23.49 13.23 -26.52
C ILE A 576 23.76 11.99 -27.41
N PRO A 577 23.03 11.83 -28.53
CA PRO A 577 23.35 10.81 -29.52
C PRO A 577 24.70 11.08 -30.17
N GLY A 578 25.39 10.00 -30.52
CA GLY A 578 26.66 10.05 -31.24
C GLY A 578 26.95 8.72 -31.92
N GLY A 579 27.80 8.77 -32.95
CA GLY A 579 27.96 7.66 -33.89
C GLY A 579 26.69 7.44 -34.73
N GLU A 580 26.59 6.26 -35.32
CA GLU A 580 25.42 5.86 -36.12
C GLU A 580 24.33 5.26 -35.22
N SER A 581 23.08 5.40 -35.66
CA SER A 581 21.93 4.62 -35.17
C SER A 581 22.06 3.17 -35.63
N VAL A 582 21.76 2.20 -34.77
CA VAL A 582 21.92 0.77 -35.13
C VAL A 582 20.84 0.37 -36.14
N ALA A 583 21.26 -0.04 -37.34
CA ALA A 583 20.36 -0.20 -38.51
C ALA A 583 19.27 -1.29 -38.37
N SER A 584 19.43 -2.23 -37.44
CA SER A 584 18.45 -3.28 -37.10
C SER A 584 17.65 -2.99 -35.82
N ALA A 585 17.91 -1.86 -35.17
CA ALA A 585 17.31 -1.44 -33.91
C ALA A 585 16.18 -0.42 -34.12
N PRO A 586 15.41 -0.10 -33.07
CA PRO A 586 14.63 1.14 -33.04
C PRO A 586 15.50 2.37 -33.30
N ASN A 587 14.92 3.38 -33.95
CA ASN A 587 15.61 4.62 -34.34
C ASN A 587 16.20 5.44 -33.17
N TRP A 588 15.88 5.07 -31.93
CA TRP A 588 16.36 5.70 -30.71
C TRP A 588 17.64 5.08 -30.12
N ILE A 589 18.14 3.96 -30.66
CA ILE A 589 19.36 3.27 -30.21
C ILE A 589 20.60 3.74 -30.99
N PHE A 590 21.60 4.26 -30.29
CA PHE A 590 22.83 4.82 -30.87
C PHE A 590 24.10 4.11 -30.39
N THR A 591 25.10 4.05 -31.27
CA THR A 591 26.36 3.34 -30.99
C THR A 591 27.26 4.05 -29.97
N LYS A 592 27.43 5.38 -30.08
CA LYS A 592 28.36 6.20 -29.28
C LYS A 592 27.68 7.37 -28.54
N PRO A 593 26.74 7.14 -27.62
CA PRO A 593 26.19 8.19 -26.77
C PRO A 593 27.30 8.85 -25.93
N LEU A 594 27.22 10.17 -25.82
CA LEU A 594 28.18 11.00 -25.10
C LEU A 594 27.46 11.71 -23.95
N CYS A 595 27.92 11.51 -22.71
CA CYS A 595 27.49 12.35 -21.60
C CYS A 595 28.32 13.64 -21.59
N VAL A 596 27.65 14.79 -21.53
CA VAL A 596 28.24 16.12 -21.62
C VAL A 596 27.77 16.95 -20.42
N SER A 597 28.73 17.40 -19.60
CA SER A 597 28.51 18.35 -18.50
C SER A 597 29.18 19.68 -18.84
N ARG A 598 28.38 20.72 -19.08
CA ARG A 598 28.85 22.08 -19.35
C ARG A 598 28.72 22.90 -18.08
N ILE A 599 29.84 23.47 -17.62
CA ILE A 599 29.88 24.40 -16.49
C ILE A 599 30.13 25.80 -17.06
N GLU A 600 29.12 26.66 -17.00
CA GLU A 600 29.25 28.08 -17.29
C GLU A 600 29.46 28.84 -15.97
N ILE A 601 30.46 29.71 -15.92
CA ILE A 601 30.86 30.46 -14.73
C ILE A 601 30.73 31.95 -15.06
N GLU A 602 29.91 32.69 -14.33
CA GLU A 602 29.58 34.09 -14.61
C GLU A 602 29.72 34.95 -13.37
N ASN A 603 30.43 36.07 -13.48
CA ASN A 603 30.37 37.12 -12.46
C ASN A 603 29.16 38.03 -12.72
N THR A 604 28.16 37.94 -11.87
CA THR A 604 26.90 38.73 -11.95
C THR A 604 26.97 40.05 -11.19
N GLY A 605 28.05 40.30 -10.45
CA GLY A 605 28.27 41.51 -9.65
C GLY A 605 28.73 42.72 -10.45
N SER A 606 28.82 43.87 -9.78
CA SER A 606 29.24 45.14 -10.38
C SER A 606 30.76 45.41 -10.33
N ALA A 607 31.55 44.47 -9.81
CA ALA A 607 33.00 44.57 -9.66
C ALA A 607 33.66 43.25 -10.08
N ALA A 608 34.99 43.21 -10.24
CA ALA A 608 35.69 41.96 -10.55
C ALA A 608 35.72 41.01 -9.34
N ALA A 609 35.43 39.73 -9.57
CA ALA A 609 35.27 38.71 -8.53
C ALA A 609 36.15 37.48 -8.81
N SER A 610 36.62 36.82 -7.75
CA SER A 610 37.41 35.59 -7.84
C SER A 610 36.52 34.40 -8.18
N ALA A 611 36.91 33.60 -9.15
CA ALA A 611 36.21 32.38 -9.55
C ALA A 611 37.12 31.16 -9.40
N GLN A 612 36.58 30.09 -8.82
CA GLN A 612 37.24 28.79 -8.64
C GLN A 612 36.30 27.64 -9.02
N LEU A 613 36.80 26.67 -9.79
CA LEU A 613 36.14 25.40 -10.08
C LEU A 613 37.17 24.28 -9.96
N SER A 614 36.90 23.25 -9.16
CA SER A 614 37.71 22.02 -9.18
C SER A 614 36.84 20.78 -9.35
N PHE A 615 37.39 19.73 -9.96
CA PHE A 615 36.71 18.45 -10.14
C PHE A 615 37.70 17.29 -10.23
N GLY A 616 37.27 16.11 -9.81
CA GLY A 616 38.14 14.93 -9.67
C GLY A 616 37.38 13.61 -9.83
N GLY A 617 38.13 12.56 -10.17
CA GLY A 617 37.58 11.25 -10.50
C GLY A 617 37.63 10.24 -9.36
N ARG A 618 36.66 9.32 -9.31
CA ARG A 618 36.73 8.10 -8.48
C ARG A 618 36.06 6.90 -9.15
N ALA A 619 36.87 5.97 -9.66
CA ALA A 619 36.46 4.72 -10.27
C ALA A 619 36.56 3.53 -9.29
N GLY A 620 35.80 3.56 -8.21
CA GLY A 620 35.77 2.48 -7.20
C GLY A 620 37.13 2.22 -6.53
N LYS A 621 37.80 1.14 -6.94
CA LYS A 621 39.17 0.76 -6.54
C LYS A 621 40.19 0.86 -7.68
N THR A 622 39.77 1.19 -8.90
CA THR A 622 40.61 1.15 -10.10
C THR A 622 41.52 2.38 -10.15
N PRO A 623 42.85 2.20 -10.26
CA PRO A 623 43.77 3.32 -10.45
C PRO A 623 43.47 4.07 -11.75
N HIS A 624 43.54 5.39 -11.68
CA HIS A 624 43.47 6.27 -12.84
C HIS A 624 44.33 7.51 -12.57
N ALA A 625 44.70 8.23 -13.62
CA ALA A 625 45.42 9.49 -13.50
C ALA A 625 44.82 10.54 -14.44
N VAL A 626 44.69 11.77 -13.97
CA VAL A 626 44.39 12.94 -14.80
C VAL A 626 45.70 13.48 -15.39
N ASN A 627 45.69 13.81 -16.68
CA ASN A 627 46.85 14.24 -17.46
C ASN A 627 46.46 15.48 -18.29
N ALA A 628 47.37 16.44 -18.40
CA ALA A 628 47.16 17.63 -19.25
C ALA A 628 47.33 17.28 -20.74
N VAL A 629 46.50 17.90 -21.59
CA VAL A 629 46.52 17.82 -23.06
C VAL A 629 46.38 19.23 -23.66
N PRO A 630 46.70 19.49 -24.94
CA PRO A 630 46.73 20.85 -25.48
C PRO A 630 45.40 21.62 -25.36
N GLU A 631 44.26 20.91 -25.46
CA GLU A 631 42.91 21.46 -25.33
C GLU A 631 42.37 21.46 -23.89
N GLY A 632 43.05 20.83 -22.93
CA GLY A 632 42.61 20.78 -21.53
C GLY A 632 43.20 19.62 -20.72
N ALA A 633 42.35 18.70 -20.24
CA ALA A 633 42.79 17.54 -19.44
C ALA A 633 41.99 16.26 -19.75
N ILE A 634 42.66 15.11 -19.71
CA ILE A 634 42.03 13.78 -19.81
C ILE A 634 42.29 12.96 -18.55
N ALA A 635 41.31 12.14 -18.16
CA ALA A 635 41.55 11.00 -17.28
C ALA A 635 41.37 9.71 -18.07
N ALA A 636 42.13 8.66 -17.72
CA ALA A 636 42.04 7.36 -18.38
C ALA A 636 42.07 6.20 -17.38
N ILE A 637 41.36 5.13 -17.71
CA ILE A 637 41.28 3.85 -16.98
C ILE A 637 41.60 2.74 -17.98
N ASP A 638 42.59 1.90 -17.68
CA ASP A 638 43.02 0.75 -18.50
C ASP A 638 43.23 1.06 -20.01
N GLY A 639 43.61 2.32 -20.32
CA GLY A 639 43.83 2.81 -21.68
C GLY A 639 42.60 3.43 -22.37
N ALA A 640 41.40 3.32 -21.79
CA ALA A 640 40.19 3.98 -22.25
C ALA A 640 40.02 5.37 -21.57
N THR A 641 39.41 6.31 -22.28
CA THR A 641 39.06 7.65 -21.79
C THR A 641 38.01 7.52 -20.68
N TYR A 642 38.37 7.94 -19.48
CA TYR A 642 37.44 8.05 -18.35
C TYR A 642 36.59 9.32 -18.48
N PHE A 643 37.26 10.47 -18.64
CA PHE A 643 36.64 11.72 -19.05
C PHE A 643 37.64 12.60 -19.82
N PHE A 644 37.13 13.50 -20.65
CA PHE A 644 37.89 14.60 -21.24
C PHE A 644 37.25 15.94 -20.82
N ALA A 645 38.07 16.86 -20.32
CA ALA A 645 37.68 18.21 -19.96
C ALA A 645 38.32 19.23 -20.91
N ASP A 646 37.48 20.00 -21.60
CA ASP A 646 37.83 21.02 -22.58
C ASP A 646 37.91 22.40 -21.91
N PHE A 647 39.08 23.06 -22.04
CA PHE A 647 39.35 24.39 -21.48
C PHE A 647 39.36 25.51 -22.53
N ARG A 648 39.00 25.23 -23.79
CA ARG A 648 39.01 26.25 -24.87
C ARG A 648 38.09 27.45 -24.61
N GLY A 649 37.06 27.27 -23.76
CA GLY A 649 36.19 28.33 -23.26
C GLY A 649 36.55 28.90 -21.87
N ALA A 650 37.61 28.41 -21.22
CA ALA A 650 37.86 28.67 -19.81
C ALA A 650 38.52 30.03 -19.50
N ALA A 651 39.08 30.72 -20.51
CA ALA A 651 39.71 32.02 -20.32
C ALA A 651 38.73 33.05 -19.72
N PRO A 652 39.14 33.84 -18.71
CA PRO A 652 40.50 34.12 -18.27
C PRO A 652 41.01 33.21 -17.12
N LEU A 653 40.30 32.13 -16.78
CA LEU A 653 40.72 31.22 -15.70
C LEU A 653 41.94 30.40 -16.12
N THR A 654 42.84 30.16 -15.17
CA THR A 654 44.05 29.35 -15.36
C THR A 654 43.83 27.95 -14.81
N SER A 655 44.03 26.91 -15.64
CA SER A 655 43.91 25.51 -15.25
C SER A 655 45.21 24.95 -14.65
N THR A 656 45.08 24.23 -13.54
CA THR A 656 46.09 23.36 -12.93
C THR A 656 45.58 21.92 -12.96
N VAL A 657 46.43 20.96 -13.33
CA VAL A 657 46.10 19.53 -13.37
C VAL A 657 47.02 18.79 -12.41
N SER A 658 46.43 18.08 -11.45
CA SER A 658 47.13 17.11 -10.59
C SER A 658 46.86 15.68 -11.08
N SER A 659 47.46 14.66 -10.46
CA SER A 659 47.22 13.26 -10.82
C SER A 659 45.78 12.79 -10.57
N ASP A 660 45.04 13.49 -9.71
CA ASP A 660 43.73 13.12 -9.17
C ASP A 660 42.61 14.14 -9.51
N SER A 661 42.96 15.37 -9.90
CA SER A 661 41.99 16.46 -10.08
C SER A 661 42.41 17.50 -11.13
N VAL A 662 41.42 18.30 -11.53
CA VAL A 662 41.60 19.57 -12.23
C VAL A 662 41.15 20.69 -11.29
N SER A 663 41.86 21.82 -11.30
CA SER A 663 41.43 23.06 -10.65
C SER A 663 41.63 24.24 -11.60
N LEU A 664 40.59 25.07 -11.79
CA LEU A 664 40.64 26.31 -12.55
C LEU A 664 40.40 27.48 -11.60
N THR A 665 41.28 28.48 -11.62
CA THR A 665 41.19 29.68 -10.77
C THR A 665 41.49 30.95 -11.57
N GLY A 666 40.86 32.06 -11.18
CA GLY A 666 41.11 33.36 -11.80
C GLY A 666 40.19 34.45 -11.29
N SER A 667 40.19 35.60 -11.95
CA SER A 667 39.27 36.71 -11.69
C SER A 667 38.45 37.01 -12.94
N LEU A 668 37.14 37.15 -12.76
CA LEU A 668 36.18 37.52 -13.79
C LEU A 668 35.76 38.97 -13.59
N ASN A 669 35.80 39.79 -14.64
CA ASN A 669 35.21 41.13 -14.60
C ASN A 669 33.68 41.05 -14.50
N ALA A 670 33.03 42.16 -14.12
CA ALA A 670 31.57 42.26 -14.09
C ALA A 670 30.95 41.86 -15.44
N GLY A 671 30.00 40.92 -15.43
CA GLY A 671 29.37 40.35 -16.64
C GLY A 671 30.28 39.43 -17.49
N GLN A 672 31.49 39.10 -17.01
CA GLN A 672 32.38 38.19 -17.73
C GLN A 672 32.03 36.74 -17.42
N LYS A 673 32.00 35.91 -18.49
CA LYS A 673 31.77 34.47 -18.45
C LYS A 673 33.04 33.69 -18.79
N ALA A 674 33.14 32.49 -18.25
CA ALA A 674 34.03 31.41 -18.68
C ALA A 674 33.22 30.11 -18.83
N THR A 675 33.73 29.12 -19.58
CA THR A 675 33.06 27.83 -19.77
C THR A 675 34.04 26.67 -19.80
N VAL A 676 33.75 25.63 -19.02
CA VAL A 676 34.46 24.34 -19.03
C VAL A 676 33.47 23.25 -19.43
N THR A 677 33.87 22.32 -20.30
CA THR A 677 33.00 21.19 -20.69
C THR A 677 33.68 19.87 -20.36
N VAL A 678 33.09 19.11 -19.44
CA VAL A 678 33.53 17.76 -19.08
C VAL A 678 32.68 16.75 -19.84
N THR A 679 33.33 15.82 -20.51
CA THR A 679 32.70 14.85 -21.41
C THR A 679 33.09 13.43 -21.00
N ILE A 680 32.11 12.53 -21.05
CA ILE A 680 32.25 11.12 -20.66
C ILE A 680 31.76 10.27 -21.83
N PRO A 681 32.66 9.65 -22.62
CA PRO A 681 32.26 8.74 -23.69
C PRO A 681 31.64 7.48 -23.09
N LEU A 682 30.39 7.17 -23.42
CA LEU A 682 29.72 5.94 -22.96
C LEU A 682 29.97 4.78 -23.95
N TRP A 683 31.20 4.72 -24.45
CA TRP A 683 31.77 3.66 -25.27
C TRP A 683 33.28 3.61 -25.04
N ASP A 684 33.92 2.51 -25.44
CA ASP A 684 35.35 2.33 -25.22
C ASP A 684 36.15 3.21 -26.20
N LEU A 685 36.44 4.44 -25.79
CA LEU A 685 37.25 5.40 -26.54
C LEU A 685 38.72 5.33 -26.08
N PRO A 686 39.69 4.96 -26.94
CA PRO A 686 41.11 5.02 -26.59
C PRO A 686 41.55 6.40 -26.10
N ALA A 687 42.42 6.45 -25.08
CA ALA A 687 42.83 7.70 -24.44
C ALA A 687 43.63 8.66 -25.36
N ASP A 688 44.26 8.15 -26.42
CA ASP A 688 44.90 8.94 -27.49
C ASP A 688 43.88 9.52 -28.49
N ALA A 689 42.68 8.94 -28.57
CA ALA A 689 41.58 9.37 -29.43
C ALA A 689 40.57 10.32 -28.72
N TYR A 690 40.90 10.82 -27.53
CA TYR A 690 40.03 11.62 -26.65
C TYR A 690 39.28 12.77 -27.34
N LEU A 691 39.85 13.39 -28.37
CA LEU A 691 39.20 14.47 -29.14
C LEU A 691 37.88 14.03 -29.79
N GLN A 692 37.63 12.73 -30.00
CA GLN A 692 36.33 12.20 -30.45
C GLN A 692 35.21 12.34 -29.39
N ALA A 693 35.55 12.62 -28.12
CA ALA A 693 34.60 12.99 -27.08
C ALA A 693 34.30 14.51 -27.03
N SER A 694 34.87 15.33 -27.92
CA SER A 694 34.57 16.76 -27.98
C SER A 694 33.07 17.01 -28.18
N ALA A 695 32.43 17.69 -27.23
CA ALA A 695 31.05 18.12 -27.38
C ALA A 695 30.92 19.23 -28.44
N PRO A 696 29.79 19.32 -29.17
CA PRO A 696 29.47 20.49 -29.98
C PRO A 696 29.24 21.73 -29.10
N GLY A 697 29.51 22.93 -29.64
CA GLY A 697 29.41 24.20 -28.90
C GLY A 697 28.01 24.53 -28.37
N ASP A 698 26.98 23.98 -29.00
CA ASP A 698 25.64 23.78 -28.43
C ASP A 698 25.38 22.27 -28.35
N CYS A 699 25.33 21.74 -27.12
CA CYS A 699 25.02 20.34 -26.83
C CYS A 699 23.51 20.09 -26.60
N PHE A 700 22.70 21.15 -26.51
CA PHE A 700 21.26 21.03 -26.27
C PHE A 700 20.46 20.86 -27.56
N GLU A 701 20.92 21.37 -28.69
CA GLU A 701 20.22 21.15 -29.97
C GLU A 701 20.28 19.69 -30.45
N PRO A 702 21.40 18.94 -30.37
CA PRO A 702 21.41 17.50 -30.60
C PRO A 702 20.48 16.72 -29.65
N LEU A 703 20.41 17.12 -28.37
CA LEU A 703 19.49 16.54 -27.38
C LEU A 703 18.03 16.80 -27.76
N ARG A 704 17.70 18.04 -28.15
CA ARG A 704 16.35 18.46 -28.55
C ARG A 704 15.91 17.72 -29.81
N ALA A 705 16.76 17.67 -30.83
CA ALA A 705 16.48 16.96 -32.07
C ALA A 705 16.26 15.45 -31.83
N TYR A 706 17.06 14.84 -30.94
CA TYR A 706 16.87 13.45 -30.52
C TYR A 706 15.49 13.25 -29.86
N TRP A 707 15.18 13.95 -28.78
CA TRP A 707 13.92 13.73 -28.05
C TRP A 707 12.68 14.15 -28.85
N ALA A 708 12.77 15.16 -29.71
CA ALA A 708 11.72 15.47 -30.66
C ALA A 708 11.47 14.32 -31.65
N LYS A 709 12.53 13.60 -32.09
CA LYS A 709 12.40 12.44 -32.97
C LYS A 709 11.90 11.18 -32.25
N VAL A 710 12.24 11.00 -30.97
CA VAL A 710 11.76 9.88 -30.13
C VAL A 710 10.29 10.05 -29.73
N LEU A 711 9.81 11.29 -29.59
CA LEU A 711 8.39 11.60 -29.32
C LEU A 711 7.55 11.82 -30.60
N GLU A 712 8.15 11.74 -31.79
CA GLU A 712 7.44 11.91 -33.07
C GLU A 712 6.35 10.83 -33.24
N GLY A 713 5.15 11.24 -33.66
CA GLY A 713 4.00 10.33 -33.83
C GLY A 713 3.25 9.98 -32.54
N SER A 714 3.87 10.13 -31.37
CA SER A 714 3.21 9.96 -30.07
C SER A 714 2.17 11.07 -29.80
N ILE A 715 1.34 10.91 -28.76
CA ILE A 715 0.29 11.87 -28.42
C ILE A 715 0.89 13.23 -28.02
N GLU A 716 0.35 14.32 -28.56
CA GLU A 716 0.69 15.67 -28.15
C GLU A 716 -0.51 16.31 -27.46
N ILE A 717 -0.39 16.51 -26.15
CA ILE A 717 -1.37 17.24 -25.34
C ILE A 717 -0.84 18.66 -25.12
N ALA A 718 -1.71 19.65 -25.32
CA ALA A 718 -1.48 21.03 -24.94
C ALA A 718 -2.71 21.60 -24.22
N THR A 719 -2.50 21.98 -22.97
CA THR A 719 -3.48 22.63 -22.08
C THR A 719 -3.04 24.08 -21.79
N PRO A 720 -3.91 24.90 -21.18
CA PRO A 720 -3.54 26.21 -20.64
C PRO A 720 -2.54 26.16 -19.47
N ASP A 721 -2.34 24.99 -18.86
CA ASP A 721 -1.36 24.78 -17.79
C ASP A 721 -0.03 24.29 -18.41
N LEU A 722 0.99 25.16 -18.36
CA LEU A 722 2.29 24.86 -18.96
C LEU A 722 3.06 23.78 -18.18
N LEU A 723 2.92 23.74 -16.85
CA LEU A 723 3.58 22.73 -16.02
C LEU A 723 2.97 21.35 -16.29
N MET A 724 1.65 21.25 -16.39
CA MET A 724 0.95 20.03 -16.80
C MET A 724 1.46 19.50 -18.16
N ASN A 725 1.66 20.40 -19.14
CA ASN A 725 2.17 20.04 -20.45
C ASN A 725 3.62 19.51 -20.41
N ASP A 726 4.45 20.04 -19.52
CA ASP A 726 5.85 19.63 -19.37
C ASP A 726 6.01 18.35 -18.54
N ILE A 727 5.17 18.13 -17.51
CA ILE A 727 5.05 16.84 -16.80
C ILE A 727 4.67 15.73 -17.80
N LEU A 728 3.69 15.96 -18.67
CA LEU A 728 3.25 14.98 -19.68
C LEU A 728 4.31 14.66 -20.77
N ARG A 729 5.37 15.48 -20.88
CA ARG A 729 6.54 15.18 -21.72
C ARG A 729 7.60 14.44 -20.90
N ALA A 730 7.96 14.99 -19.74
CA ALA A 730 8.94 14.42 -18.84
C ALA A 730 8.58 12.98 -18.41
N ALA A 731 7.31 12.70 -18.09
CA ALA A 731 6.83 11.37 -17.72
C ALA A 731 7.20 10.27 -18.75
N ARG A 732 6.96 10.52 -20.04
CA ARG A 732 7.32 9.59 -21.13
C ARG A 732 8.83 9.45 -21.28
N VAL A 733 9.56 10.56 -21.22
CA VAL A 733 11.03 10.58 -21.25
C VAL A 733 11.59 9.77 -20.07
N HIS A 734 11.03 9.91 -18.87
CA HIS A 734 11.41 9.17 -17.67
C HIS A 734 11.17 7.67 -17.79
N CYS A 735 10.04 7.23 -18.36
CA CYS A 735 9.79 5.82 -18.68
C CYS A 735 10.81 5.27 -19.69
N LEU A 736 11.10 6.03 -20.76
CA LEU A 736 12.11 5.65 -21.76
C LEU A 736 13.53 5.63 -21.19
N MET A 737 13.89 6.56 -20.31
CA MET A 737 15.18 6.59 -19.63
C MET A 737 15.30 5.52 -18.55
N ALA A 738 14.21 5.11 -17.90
CA ALA A 738 14.21 3.98 -16.98
C ALA A 738 14.30 2.65 -17.73
N ALA A 739 13.76 2.51 -18.94
CA ALA A 739 13.83 1.27 -19.68
C ALA A 739 15.26 0.85 -20.07
N ARG A 740 15.47 -0.47 -20.21
CA ARG A 740 16.73 -1.12 -20.63
C ARG A 740 16.45 -2.01 -21.85
N SER A 741 17.44 -2.29 -22.71
CA SER A 741 17.28 -3.01 -23.99
C SER A 741 17.99 -4.37 -24.02
N GLU A 742 17.37 -5.36 -24.68
CA GLU A 742 17.99 -6.64 -25.08
C GLU A 742 18.10 -6.75 -26.60
N GLU A 743 19.10 -7.49 -27.10
CA GLU A 743 19.30 -7.77 -28.54
C GLU A 743 19.15 -6.49 -29.40
N ASP A 744 19.95 -5.47 -29.08
CA ASP A 744 19.96 -4.13 -29.68
C ASP A 744 18.57 -3.46 -29.77
N GLY A 745 17.75 -3.64 -28.72
CA GLY A 745 16.42 -3.04 -28.63
C GLY A 745 15.33 -3.83 -29.36
N LYS A 746 15.59 -5.11 -29.69
CA LYS A 746 14.56 -6.06 -30.14
C LYS A 746 13.52 -6.32 -29.04
N ARG A 747 13.95 -6.44 -27.78
CA ARG A 747 13.07 -6.50 -26.59
C ARG A 747 13.47 -5.40 -25.60
N VAL A 748 12.49 -4.87 -24.87
CA VAL A 748 12.69 -3.72 -23.96
C VAL A 748 12.22 -4.08 -22.55
N ALA A 749 13.13 -4.09 -21.59
CA ALA A 749 12.82 -4.21 -20.18
C ALA A 749 12.24 -2.88 -19.66
N ALA A 750 10.92 -2.82 -19.51
CA ALA A 750 10.23 -1.70 -18.86
C ALA A 750 10.49 -1.76 -17.34
N TRP A 751 11.56 -1.10 -16.88
CA TRP A 751 11.84 -1.01 -15.44
C TRP A 751 10.84 -0.08 -14.74
N ILE A 752 10.57 -0.41 -13.48
CA ILE A 752 9.57 0.26 -12.62
C ILE A 752 10.17 1.36 -11.72
N ALA A 753 11.49 1.51 -11.72
CA ALA A 753 12.19 2.69 -11.22
C ALA A 753 13.48 2.96 -12.00
N SER A 754 14.05 4.16 -11.82
CA SER A 754 15.37 4.48 -12.37
C SER A 754 16.49 3.69 -11.69
N ASP A 755 16.51 3.63 -10.35
CA ASP A 755 17.61 3.08 -9.58
C ASP A 755 17.47 1.60 -9.19
N ARG A 756 16.25 1.09 -9.01
CA ARG A 756 16.04 -0.27 -8.46
C ARG A 756 14.84 -1.03 -9.03
N TYR A 757 14.58 -2.20 -8.41
CA TYR A 757 13.50 -3.17 -8.66
C TYR A 757 13.41 -3.83 -10.04
N GLY A 758 14.09 -3.36 -11.09
CA GLY A 758 14.06 -4.06 -12.38
C GLY A 758 12.70 -3.93 -13.10
N PRO A 759 12.37 -4.87 -14.01
CA PRO A 759 11.06 -4.98 -14.66
C PRO A 759 10.20 -6.05 -13.96
N LEU A 760 9.61 -5.75 -12.81
CA LEU A 760 8.72 -6.68 -12.09
C LEU A 760 7.42 -6.93 -12.85
N GLU A 761 6.96 -8.19 -12.91
CA GLU A 761 5.72 -8.57 -13.59
C GLU A 761 4.45 -7.91 -13.03
N SER A 762 4.42 -7.59 -11.73
CA SER A 762 3.28 -6.95 -11.05
C SER A 762 3.20 -5.44 -11.25
N GLU A 763 4.26 -4.82 -11.78
CA GLU A 763 4.37 -3.35 -11.79
C GLU A 763 4.75 -2.75 -13.14
N ALA A 764 5.55 -3.44 -13.97
CA ALA A 764 6.03 -2.93 -15.27
C ALA A 764 4.88 -2.64 -16.25
N HIS A 765 3.72 -3.24 -16.02
CA HIS A 765 2.59 -3.22 -16.92
C HIS A 765 1.79 -1.92 -16.87
N SER A 766 1.88 -1.15 -15.78
CA SER A 766 1.43 0.25 -15.79
C SER A 766 2.30 1.11 -16.71
N VAL A 767 3.61 0.86 -16.75
CA VAL A 767 4.56 1.52 -17.65
C VAL A 767 4.26 1.17 -19.10
N ILE A 768 4.04 -0.11 -19.41
CA ILE A 768 3.68 -0.59 -20.75
C ILE A 768 2.36 0.06 -21.21
N LEU A 769 1.28 -0.09 -20.44
CA LEU A 769 -0.04 0.43 -20.80
C LEU A 769 -0.04 1.96 -20.92
N GLY A 770 0.59 2.66 -19.97
CA GLY A 770 0.68 4.12 -19.99
C GLY A 770 1.49 4.65 -21.18
N MET A 771 2.53 3.95 -21.61
CA MET A 771 3.32 4.32 -22.79
C MET A 771 2.58 3.99 -24.11
N ASP A 772 1.90 2.85 -24.17
CA ASP A 772 1.10 2.42 -25.33
C ASP A 772 -0.05 3.40 -25.61
N LEU A 773 -0.82 3.72 -24.57
CA LEU A 773 -1.90 4.70 -24.59
C LEU A 773 -1.47 6.13 -24.94
N MET A 774 -0.17 6.43 -24.79
CA MET A 774 0.43 7.70 -25.19
C MET A 774 1.10 7.66 -26.58
N GLY A 775 0.97 6.56 -27.32
CA GLY A 775 1.47 6.43 -28.70
C GLY A 775 2.93 5.99 -28.79
N HIS A 776 3.38 5.13 -27.87
CA HIS A 776 4.65 4.41 -27.97
C HIS A 776 4.40 2.90 -28.14
N ASP A 777 3.64 2.55 -29.18
CA ASP A 777 3.30 1.17 -29.58
C ASP A 777 4.55 0.28 -29.72
N ALA A 778 5.57 0.78 -30.41
CA ALA A 778 6.81 0.06 -30.64
C ALA A 778 7.66 -0.13 -29.35
N PHE A 779 7.40 0.63 -28.29
CA PHE A 779 7.94 0.37 -26.95
C PHE A 779 7.11 -0.72 -26.27
N ALA A 780 5.79 -0.56 -26.25
CA ALA A 780 4.86 -1.45 -25.57
C ALA A 780 4.96 -2.90 -26.09
N GLN A 781 4.90 -3.09 -27.41
CA GLN A 781 5.05 -4.40 -28.07
C GLN A 781 6.37 -5.07 -27.65
N ARG A 782 7.49 -4.35 -27.70
CA ARG A 782 8.83 -4.88 -27.35
C ARG A 782 9.01 -5.18 -25.88
N SER A 783 8.21 -4.55 -25.01
CA SER A 783 8.12 -4.87 -23.58
C SER A 783 7.15 -6.01 -23.27
N LEU A 784 6.12 -6.22 -24.09
CA LEU A 784 5.33 -7.45 -24.04
C LEU A 784 6.17 -8.64 -24.52
N ASP A 785 6.88 -8.52 -25.64
CA ASP A 785 7.83 -9.51 -26.15
C ASP A 785 8.95 -9.84 -25.13
N TYR A 786 9.39 -8.86 -24.32
CA TYR A 786 10.33 -9.07 -23.21
C TYR A 786 9.81 -10.07 -22.17
N PHE A 787 8.51 -10.01 -21.85
CA PHE A 787 7.84 -10.88 -20.88
C PHE A 787 7.36 -12.20 -21.50
N ILE A 788 6.88 -12.21 -22.75
CA ILE A 788 6.53 -13.44 -23.49
C ILE A 788 7.76 -14.35 -23.63
N ALA A 789 8.93 -13.78 -23.92
CA ALA A 789 10.21 -14.49 -23.95
C ALA A 789 10.67 -15.04 -22.57
N ARG A 790 9.87 -14.83 -21.51
CA ARG A 790 10.12 -15.25 -20.12
C ARG A 790 8.98 -16.11 -19.54
N TYR A 791 8.00 -16.50 -20.35
CA TYR A 791 7.04 -17.54 -19.97
C TYR A 791 7.79 -18.84 -19.68
N ASN A 792 7.66 -19.35 -18.45
CA ASN A 792 8.37 -20.56 -18.06
C ASN A 792 7.72 -21.83 -18.64
N ASN A 793 8.39 -22.97 -18.47
CA ASN A 793 7.92 -24.27 -18.97
C ASN A 793 6.61 -24.75 -18.32
N ALA A 794 6.26 -24.26 -17.13
CA ALA A 794 5.01 -24.61 -16.45
C ALA A 794 3.81 -23.82 -17.01
N GLY A 795 4.05 -22.64 -17.59
CA GLY A 795 3.01 -21.80 -18.19
C GLY A 795 2.69 -20.52 -17.42
N PHE A 796 3.61 -19.99 -16.61
CA PHE A 796 3.41 -18.69 -15.94
C PHE A 796 4.62 -17.75 -16.10
N LEU A 797 4.43 -16.50 -15.69
CA LEU A 797 5.42 -15.44 -15.72
C LEU A 797 5.92 -15.11 -14.30
N THR A 798 7.24 -14.96 -14.16
CA THR A 798 7.89 -14.38 -12.99
C THR A 798 9.23 -13.78 -13.41
N THR A 799 9.47 -12.52 -13.09
CA THR A 799 10.73 -11.79 -13.33
C THR A 799 11.23 -11.09 -12.07
N GLY A 800 10.33 -10.82 -11.13
CA GLY A 800 10.52 -10.29 -9.81
C GLY A 800 10.38 -11.35 -8.72
N TYR A 801 9.43 -11.13 -7.82
CA TYR A 801 9.27 -11.91 -6.60
C TYR A 801 7.87 -12.53 -6.42
N THR A 802 7.00 -12.48 -7.45
CA THR A 802 5.63 -13.03 -7.40
C THR A 802 5.29 -13.84 -8.65
N VAL A 803 4.12 -14.50 -8.65
CA VAL A 803 3.49 -15.06 -9.87
C VAL A 803 2.27 -14.25 -10.35
N VAL A 804 1.84 -13.22 -9.61
CA VAL A 804 0.53 -12.57 -9.81
C VAL A 804 0.46 -11.71 -11.08
N GLY A 805 1.59 -11.09 -11.46
CA GLY A 805 1.69 -10.34 -12.70
C GLY A 805 1.48 -11.17 -13.96
N THR A 806 1.37 -12.50 -13.89
CA THR A 806 0.89 -13.34 -15.00
C THR A 806 -0.50 -12.89 -15.49
N GLY A 807 -1.45 -12.62 -14.58
CA GLY A 807 -2.79 -12.16 -14.96
C GLY A 807 -2.79 -10.75 -15.55
N GLN A 808 -2.10 -9.82 -14.89
CA GLN A 808 -1.92 -8.44 -15.33
C GLN A 808 -1.17 -8.32 -16.67
N HIS A 809 -0.26 -9.27 -16.96
CA HIS A 809 0.43 -9.34 -18.23
C HIS A 809 -0.49 -9.72 -19.38
N LEU A 810 -1.28 -10.79 -19.24
CA LEU A 810 -2.29 -11.19 -20.22
C LEU A 810 -3.28 -10.04 -20.47
N TRP A 811 -3.74 -9.37 -19.41
CA TRP A 811 -4.62 -8.21 -19.51
C TRP A 811 -4.00 -7.07 -20.34
N THR A 812 -2.78 -6.66 -20.00
CA THR A 812 -2.09 -5.58 -20.74
C THR A 812 -1.76 -5.97 -22.18
N LEU A 813 -1.43 -7.24 -22.42
CA LEU A 813 -1.19 -7.80 -23.75
C LEU A 813 -2.43 -7.66 -24.64
N ALA A 814 -3.61 -8.03 -24.11
CA ALA A 814 -4.86 -7.89 -24.82
C ALA A 814 -5.26 -6.42 -25.05
N ARG A 815 -5.03 -5.54 -24.06
CA ARG A 815 -5.26 -4.09 -24.19
C ARG A 815 -4.38 -3.46 -25.28
N HIS A 816 -3.12 -3.88 -25.41
CA HIS A 816 -2.28 -3.51 -26.56
C HIS A 816 -2.80 -4.09 -27.89
N ALA A 817 -3.20 -5.36 -27.92
CA ALA A 817 -3.72 -6.01 -29.13
C ALA A 817 -4.95 -5.28 -29.73
N TRP A 818 -5.85 -4.76 -28.90
CA TRP A 818 -6.97 -3.93 -29.35
C TRP A 818 -6.56 -2.51 -29.77
N LEU A 819 -5.54 -1.93 -29.14
CA LEU A 819 -5.05 -0.57 -29.45
C LEU A 819 -4.26 -0.54 -30.77
N SER A 820 -3.31 -1.47 -30.95
CA SER A 820 -2.51 -1.59 -32.17
C SER A 820 -3.31 -2.16 -33.34
N GLY A 821 -4.16 -3.17 -33.08
CA GLY A 821 -4.88 -3.91 -34.12
C GLY A 821 -3.96 -4.81 -34.97
N ASP A 822 -2.72 -5.08 -34.53
CA ASP A 822 -1.76 -5.91 -35.26
C ASP A 822 -2.12 -7.40 -35.19
N THR A 823 -2.98 -7.83 -36.12
CA THR A 823 -3.36 -9.24 -36.24
C THR A 823 -2.23 -10.16 -36.69
N GLU A 824 -1.08 -9.65 -37.17
CA GLU A 824 0.08 -10.48 -37.50
C GLU A 824 0.86 -10.83 -36.23
N TRP A 825 1.21 -9.82 -35.41
CA TRP A 825 1.83 -10.05 -34.11
C TRP A 825 0.94 -10.89 -33.19
N ILE A 826 -0.37 -10.62 -33.10
CA ILE A 826 -1.29 -11.42 -32.28
C ILE A 826 -1.24 -12.90 -32.70
N ARG A 827 -1.27 -13.20 -34.02
CA ARG A 827 -1.16 -14.59 -34.51
C ARG A 827 0.20 -15.22 -34.21
N SER A 828 1.27 -14.43 -34.16
CA SER A 828 2.62 -14.92 -33.85
C SER A 828 2.77 -15.36 -32.39
N VAL A 829 2.06 -14.71 -31.45
CA VAL A 829 2.14 -15.00 -30.00
C VAL A 829 1.00 -15.89 -29.49
N ALA A 830 -0.10 -16.02 -30.24
CA ALA A 830 -1.36 -16.66 -29.81
C ALA A 830 -1.20 -18.03 -29.12
N ASN A 831 -0.34 -18.91 -29.64
CA ASN A 831 -0.14 -20.24 -29.06
C ASN A 831 0.51 -20.20 -27.66
N GLU A 832 1.41 -19.24 -27.42
CA GLU A 832 2.07 -19.07 -26.12
C GLU A 832 1.16 -18.33 -25.13
N VAL A 833 0.38 -17.35 -25.60
CA VAL A 833 -0.67 -16.71 -24.79
C VAL A 833 -1.68 -17.75 -24.31
N ALA A 834 -2.24 -18.55 -25.23
CA ALA A 834 -3.18 -19.62 -24.91
C ALA A 834 -2.59 -20.72 -24.00
N ARG A 835 -1.25 -20.90 -23.99
CA ARG A 835 -0.56 -21.80 -23.05
C ARG A 835 -0.55 -21.25 -21.62
N VAL A 836 -0.40 -19.94 -21.45
CA VAL A 836 -0.45 -19.26 -20.14
C VAL A 836 -1.89 -19.10 -19.65
N ASP A 837 -2.84 -18.83 -20.54
CA ASP A 837 -4.28 -18.85 -20.22
C ASP A 837 -4.69 -20.22 -19.63
N LYS A 838 -4.28 -21.31 -20.29
CA LYS A 838 -4.49 -22.69 -19.80
C LYS A 838 -3.84 -22.98 -18.45
N TRP A 839 -2.75 -22.30 -18.09
CA TRP A 839 -2.17 -22.42 -16.76
C TRP A 839 -3.10 -21.83 -15.69
N ILE A 840 -3.75 -20.68 -15.94
CA ILE A 840 -4.76 -20.12 -15.03
C ILE A 840 -5.93 -21.11 -14.86
N VAL A 841 -6.44 -21.68 -15.95
CA VAL A 841 -7.49 -22.73 -15.91
C VAL A 841 -7.04 -23.93 -15.06
N ALA A 842 -5.78 -24.38 -15.22
CA ALA A 842 -5.20 -25.48 -14.45
C ALA A 842 -5.03 -25.14 -12.96
N GLN A 843 -4.66 -23.89 -12.62
CA GLN A 843 -4.60 -23.44 -11.23
C GLN A 843 -5.99 -23.46 -10.57
N ARG A 844 -7.02 -22.95 -11.26
CA ARG A 844 -8.41 -23.01 -10.80
C ARG A 844 -8.93 -24.44 -10.63
N ALA A 845 -8.47 -25.38 -11.45
CA ALA A 845 -8.84 -26.79 -11.32
C ALA A 845 -8.43 -27.38 -9.95
N LYS A 846 -7.36 -26.87 -9.32
CA LYS A 846 -6.88 -27.36 -8.02
C LYS A 846 -7.88 -27.07 -6.88
N THR A 847 -8.41 -25.85 -6.79
CA THR A 847 -9.41 -25.48 -5.76
C THR A 847 -10.77 -26.13 -6.03
N ARG A 848 -11.14 -26.31 -7.31
CA ARG A 848 -12.30 -27.12 -7.72
C ARG A 848 -12.18 -28.58 -7.25
N ALA A 849 -10.98 -29.18 -7.35
CA ALA A 849 -10.72 -30.57 -6.98
C ALA A 849 -10.80 -30.87 -5.46
N LEU A 850 -10.83 -29.85 -4.60
CA LEU A 850 -11.00 -30.02 -3.15
C LEU A 850 -12.36 -30.63 -2.77
N GLY A 851 -13.37 -30.48 -3.64
CA GLY A 851 -14.73 -30.97 -3.43
C GLY A 851 -15.51 -30.18 -2.38
N GLY A 852 -16.51 -30.84 -1.78
CA GLY A 852 -17.49 -30.21 -0.89
C GLY A 852 -18.56 -29.42 -1.65
N ASN A 853 -19.44 -28.72 -0.91
CA ASN A 853 -20.31 -27.70 -1.51
C ASN A 853 -19.66 -26.31 -1.39
N THR A 854 -20.11 -25.36 -2.21
CA THR A 854 -19.52 -24.01 -2.29
C THR A 854 -19.81 -23.10 -1.08
N ASN A 855 -20.50 -23.59 -0.03
CA ASN A 855 -20.58 -22.92 1.27
C ASN A 855 -19.52 -23.39 2.26
N GLU A 856 -19.07 -24.65 2.12
CA GLU A 856 -17.96 -25.28 2.88
C GLU A 856 -16.58 -25.01 2.25
N ASN A 857 -16.57 -24.75 0.94
CA ASN A 857 -15.42 -24.43 0.11
C ASN A 857 -15.73 -23.14 -0.68
N PRO A 858 -15.67 -21.94 -0.05
CA PRO A 858 -15.87 -20.68 -0.75
C PRO A 858 -14.79 -20.39 -1.79
N GLU A 859 -13.54 -20.83 -1.57
CA GLU A 859 -12.40 -20.71 -2.50
C GLU A 859 -12.50 -21.59 -3.76
N PHE A 860 -13.56 -22.39 -3.92
CA PHE A 860 -13.82 -23.19 -5.12
C PHE A 860 -13.64 -22.34 -6.38
N GLY A 861 -12.82 -22.81 -7.32
CA GLY A 861 -12.58 -22.11 -8.58
C GLY A 861 -11.67 -20.89 -8.50
N PHE A 862 -11.03 -20.60 -7.36
CA PHE A 862 -9.97 -19.60 -7.28
C PHE A 862 -8.63 -20.16 -7.78
N VAL A 863 -7.74 -19.28 -8.24
CA VAL A 863 -6.29 -19.57 -8.28
C VAL A 863 -5.78 -19.75 -6.83
N PRO A 864 -4.87 -20.69 -6.54
CA PRO A 864 -4.30 -20.94 -5.21
C PRO A 864 -3.83 -19.69 -4.43
N PRO A 865 -3.71 -19.78 -3.08
CA PRO A 865 -3.40 -18.62 -2.25
C PRO A 865 -1.94 -18.20 -2.42
N GLY A 866 -1.69 -16.88 -2.41
CA GLY A 866 -0.36 -16.33 -2.62
C GLY A 866 -0.20 -14.89 -2.11
N VAL A 867 0.98 -14.31 -2.33
CA VAL A 867 1.30 -12.92 -2.00
C VAL A 867 0.84 -11.96 -3.09
N GLY A 868 0.45 -10.73 -2.71
CA GLY A 868 0.08 -9.68 -3.67
C GLY A 868 1.20 -8.69 -3.98
N ALA A 869 2.06 -8.40 -2.99
CA ALA A 869 3.20 -7.49 -3.07
C ALA A 869 4.20 -7.85 -1.94
N ASP A 870 4.80 -6.86 -1.27
CA ASP A 870 5.74 -7.01 -0.15
C ASP A 870 5.28 -8.03 0.91
N TRP A 871 4.04 -7.90 1.39
CA TRP A 871 3.50 -8.68 2.50
C TRP A 871 3.49 -10.19 2.20
N ASN A 872 4.25 -10.93 3.02
CA ASN A 872 4.61 -12.33 2.78
C ASN A 872 3.46 -13.34 3.02
N ARG A 873 2.36 -12.92 3.67
CA ARG A 873 1.20 -13.77 3.98
C ARG A 873 0.43 -14.20 2.72
N TYR A 874 0.41 -15.51 2.46
CA TYR A 874 -0.38 -16.11 1.38
C TYR A 874 -1.87 -16.02 1.70
N GLY A 875 -2.66 -15.67 0.71
CA GLY A 875 -4.11 -15.59 0.85
C GLY A 875 -4.86 -15.51 -0.46
N TYR A 876 -6.19 -15.68 -0.37
CA TYR A 876 -7.13 -15.52 -1.46
C TYR A 876 -7.59 -14.05 -1.54
N ARG A 877 -6.78 -13.20 -2.17
CA ARG A 877 -6.99 -11.74 -2.29
C ARG A 877 -7.83 -11.43 -3.54
N TYR A 878 -8.86 -10.60 -3.43
CA TYR A 878 -9.83 -10.38 -4.52
C TYR A 878 -9.21 -9.65 -5.73
N SER A 879 -8.30 -8.70 -5.50
CA SER A 879 -7.54 -8.00 -6.53
C SER A 879 -6.73 -8.95 -7.43
N LEU A 880 -6.05 -9.94 -6.83
CA LEU A 880 -5.26 -10.94 -7.56
C LEU A 880 -6.17 -11.84 -8.42
N GLN A 881 -7.27 -12.32 -7.86
CA GLN A 881 -8.23 -13.14 -8.62
C GLN A 881 -8.85 -12.34 -9.77
N ALA A 882 -9.13 -11.05 -9.56
CA ALA A 882 -9.59 -10.13 -10.60
C ALA A 882 -8.54 -9.92 -11.72
N GLN A 883 -7.25 -9.83 -11.39
CA GLN A 883 -6.18 -9.75 -12.38
C GLN A 883 -6.07 -11.03 -13.22
N TYR A 884 -6.16 -12.21 -12.59
CA TYR A 884 -6.17 -13.48 -13.32
C TYR A 884 -7.43 -13.65 -14.19
N TYR A 885 -8.60 -13.23 -13.70
CA TYR A 885 -9.84 -13.21 -14.48
C TYR A 885 -9.74 -12.29 -15.69
N ALA A 886 -9.39 -11.01 -15.48
CA ALA A 886 -9.34 -10.02 -16.56
C ALA A 886 -8.25 -10.35 -17.59
N GLY A 887 -7.14 -10.96 -17.15
CA GLY A 887 -6.14 -11.53 -18.04
C GLY A 887 -6.74 -12.60 -18.96
N LEU A 888 -7.24 -13.69 -18.36
CA LEU A 888 -7.83 -14.84 -19.06
C LEU A 888 -9.02 -14.46 -19.96
N HIS A 889 -9.86 -13.51 -19.52
CA HIS A 889 -10.99 -13.00 -20.29
C HIS A 889 -10.54 -12.26 -21.55
N ASP A 890 -9.69 -11.25 -21.37
CA ASP A 890 -9.33 -10.34 -22.45
C ASP A 890 -8.44 -11.02 -23.50
N THR A 891 -7.54 -11.91 -23.08
CA THR A 891 -6.76 -12.73 -24.02
C THR A 891 -7.64 -13.72 -24.78
N ALA A 892 -8.63 -14.33 -24.14
CA ALA A 892 -9.56 -15.23 -24.83
C ALA A 892 -10.41 -14.50 -25.88
N GLU A 893 -10.84 -13.25 -25.64
CA GLU A 893 -11.47 -12.41 -26.66
C GLU A 893 -10.52 -12.07 -27.83
N VAL A 894 -9.26 -11.73 -27.52
CA VAL A 894 -8.23 -11.45 -28.55
C VAL A 894 -7.89 -12.71 -29.36
N LEU A 895 -7.80 -13.88 -28.72
CA LEU A 895 -7.60 -15.18 -29.35
C LEU A 895 -8.80 -15.56 -30.24
N ALA A 896 -10.03 -15.25 -29.82
CA ALA A 896 -11.22 -15.41 -30.66
C ALA A 896 -11.16 -14.51 -31.91
N SER A 897 -10.67 -13.27 -31.78
CA SER A 897 -10.53 -12.34 -32.92
C SER A 897 -9.60 -12.84 -34.03
N VAL A 898 -8.62 -13.70 -33.70
CA VAL A 898 -7.74 -14.38 -34.67
C VAL A 898 -8.13 -15.83 -34.96
N SER A 899 -9.30 -16.27 -34.47
CA SER A 899 -9.85 -17.64 -34.65
C SER A 899 -8.98 -18.76 -34.09
N HIS A 900 -8.35 -18.54 -32.92
CA HIS A 900 -7.60 -19.56 -32.21
C HIS A 900 -8.53 -20.66 -31.65
N PRO A 901 -8.21 -21.96 -31.80
CA PRO A 901 -9.16 -23.06 -31.53
C PRO A 901 -9.56 -23.21 -30.06
N ASP A 902 -8.73 -22.74 -29.11
CA ASP A 902 -9.03 -22.84 -27.67
C ASP A 902 -9.93 -21.70 -27.14
N ALA A 903 -10.14 -20.64 -27.92
CA ALA A 903 -10.67 -19.36 -27.40
C ALA A 903 -12.03 -19.48 -26.70
N GLN A 904 -12.97 -20.26 -27.25
CA GLN A 904 -14.28 -20.45 -26.62
C GLN A 904 -14.17 -21.13 -25.25
N THR A 905 -13.34 -22.18 -25.13
CA THR A 905 -13.12 -22.90 -23.86
C THR A 905 -12.53 -21.97 -22.79
N LEU A 906 -11.68 -21.02 -23.18
CA LEU A 906 -11.09 -20.02 -22.29
C LEU A 906 -12.12 -18.96 -21.88
N LEU A 907 -12.99 -18.49 -22.79
CA LEU A 907 -14.12 -17.59 -22.48
C LEU A 907 -15.15 -18.24 -21.54
N ASP A 908 -15.46 -19.52 -21.76
CA ASP A 908 -16.38 -20.29 -20.92
C ASP A 908 -15.82 -20.42 -19.49
N ASP A 909 -14.51 -20.72 -19.34
CA ASP A 909 -13.87 -20.77 -18.03
C ASP A 909 -13.77 -19.38 -17.39
N ALA A 910 -13.40 -18.33 -18.15
CA ALA A 910 -13.35 -16.95 -17.67
C ALA A 910 -14.70 -16.47 -17.12
N THR A 911 -15.80 -16.80 -17.82
CA THR A 911 -17.17 -16.53 -17.37
C THR A 911 -17.43 -17.19 -16.02
N ALA A 912 -17.12 -18.48 -15.88
CA ALA A 912 -17.22 -19.19 -14.61
C ALA A 912 -16.27 -18.63 -13.52
N PHE A 913 -15.17 -17.95 -13.88
CA PHE A 913 -14.27 -17.31 -12.91
C PHE A 913 -14.89 -16.08 -12.28
N ARG A 914 -15.54 -15.25 -13.09
CA ARG A 914 -16.29 -14.09 -12.62
C ARG A 914 -17.38 -14.49 -11.61
N ASP A 915 -18.10 -15.58 -11.91
CA ASP A 915 -19.14 -16.11 -11.03
C ASP A 915 -18.56 -16.70 -9.73
N ASP A 916 -17.45 -17.45 -9.81
CA ASP A 916 -16.75 -17.97 -8.62
C ASP A 916 -16.24 -16.86 -7.71
N ILE A 917 -15.59 -15.82 -8.26
CA ILE A 917 -15.12 -14.63 -7.52
C ILE A 917 -16.30 -13.92 -6.86
N THR A 918 -17.39 -13.69 -7.61
CA THR A 918 -18.59 -13.03 -7.10
C THR A 918 -19.22 -13.82 -5.95
N ARG A 919 -19.38 -15.14 -6.10
CA ARG A 919 -19.91 -16.05 -5.07
C ARG A 919 -19.08 -16.00 -3.79
N ALA A 920 -17.76 -16.11 -3.91
CA ALA A 920 -16.84 -16.07 -2.76
C ALA A 920 -16.84 -14.70 -2.06
N TYR A 921 -16.89 -13.60 -2.82
CA TYR A 921 -17.02 -12.26 -2.27
C TYR A 921 -18.33 -12.10 -1.47
N ARG A 922 -19.48 -12.51 -2.00
CA ARG A 922 -20.76 -12.46 -1.27
C ARG A 922 -20.73 -13.32 -0.01
N TRP A 923 -20.11 -14.50 -0.05
CA TRP A 923 -19.90 -15.36 1.12
C TRP A 923 -19.11 -14.64 2.21
N ASN A 924 -18.10 -13.84 1.87
CA ASN A 924 -17.29 -13.06 2.82
C ASN A 924 -18.02 -11.80 3.31
N GLN A 925 -18.61 -11.01 2.41
CA GLN A 925 -19.39 -9.80 2.69
C GLN A 925 -20.55 -10.09 3.68
N ALA A 926 -21.28 -11.19 3.50
CA ALA A 926 -22.35 -11.63 4.41
C ALA A 926 -21.86 -11.98 5.84
N ARG A 927 -20.55 -12.14 6.04
CA ARG A 927 -19.92 -12.51 7.32
C ARG A 927 -19.13 -11.36 7.95
N THR A 928 -18.74 -10.37 7.15
CA THR A 928 -18.01 -9.16 7.54
C THR A 928 -18.95 -8.10 8.13
N PRO A 929 -18.60 -7.41 9.23
CA PRO A 929 -19.34 -6.26 9.72
C PRO A 929 -19.49 -5.15 8.69
N ALA A 930 -20.67 -4.52 8.64
CA ALA A 930 -20.86 -3.25 7.96
C ALA A 930 -19.94 -2.16 8.54
N VAL A 931 -19.48 -1.24 7.70
CA VAL A 931 -18.53 -0.17 8.05
C VAL A 931 -19.20 1.21 8.01
N SER A 932 -18.79 2.13 8.88
CA SER A 932 -19.44 3.44 9.06
C SER A 932 -18.92 4.49 8.09
N LEU A 933 -19.84 5.25 7.48
CA LEU A 933 -19.53 6.50 6.78
C LEU A 933 -19.51 7.69 7.76
N SER A 934 -18.92 8.81 7.34
CA SER A 934 -18.89 10.07 8.10
C SER A 934 -20.29 10.68 8.31
N THR A 935 -21.24 10.29 7.46
CA THR A 935 -22.65 10.67 7.53
C THR A 935 -23.42 10.03 8.70
N GLY A 936 -22.85 9.01 9.35
CA GLY A 936 -23.52 8.25 10.40
C GLY A 936 -24.50 7.19 9.89
N VAL A 937 -24.44 6.83 8.60
CA VAL A 937 -24.96 5.55 8.08
C VAL A 937 -23.80 4.57 7.89
N TYR A 938 -24.14 3.31 7.67
CA TYR A 938 -23.20 2.22 7.42
C TYR A 938 -23.44 1.61 6.03
N VAL A 939 -22.41 0.99 5.47
CA VAL A 939 -22.43 0.22 4.22
C VAL A 939 -21.88 -1.19 4.44
N PRO A 940 -22.28 -2.22 3.67
CA PRO A 940 -21.74 -3.58 3.78
C PRO A 940 -20.20 -3.64 3.69
N GLY A 941 -19.58 -4.43 4.57
CA GLY A 941 -18.12 -4.52 4.66
C GLY A 941 -17.50 -5.35 3.52
N TYR A 942 -16.35 -4.90 3.01
CA TYR A 942 -15.84 -5.29 1.69
C TYR A 942 -14.38 -5.80 1.66
N SER A 943 -13.85 -6.30 2.78
CA SER A 943 -12.47 -6.80 2.97
C SER A 943 -11.76 -7.34 1.72
N GLY A 944 -10.51 -6.91 1.47
CA GLY A 944 -9.72 -7.30 0.29
C GLY A 944 -9.34 -8.78 0.19
N MET A 945 -9.62 -9.59 1.22
CA MET A 945 -9.21 -11.00 1.31
C MET A 945 -10.33 -11.89 1.85
N LEU A 946 -10.53 -13.05 1.21
CA LEU A 946 -11.42 -14.11 1.71
C LEU A 946 -10.90 -14.65 3.06
N TYR A 947 -11.83 -14.98 3.96
CA TYR A 947 -11.60 -15.40 5.36
C TYR A 947 -11.22 -14.27 6.34
N ALA A 948 -10.89 -13.06 5.88
CA ALA A 948 -10.84 -11.89 6.74
C ALA A 948 -12.27 -11.30 6.87
N PHE A 949 -12.86 -11.35 8.07
CA PHE A 949 -14.19 -10.81 8.34
C PHE A 949 -14.11 -9.36 8.86
N GLY A 950 -13.31 -8.53 8.18
CA GLY A 950 -13.02 -7.16 8.59
C GLY A 950 -12.08 -6.40 7.66
N PRO A 951 -11.82 -5.12 7.98
CA PRO A 951 -10.62 -4.44 7.48
C PRO A 951 -9.38 -5.30 7.76
N THR A 952 -8.51 -5.44 6.77
CA THR A 952 -7.33 -6.30 6.82
C THR A 952 -6.40 -5.93 7.99
N GLY A 953 -6.30 -4.63 8.32
CA GLY A 953 -5.57 -4.13 9.50
C GLY A 953 -6.18 -4.49 10.87
N ASP A 954 -7.51 -4.70 10.97
CA ASP A 954 -8.15 -5.21 12.20
C ASP A 954 -7.80 -6.69 12.45
N VAL A 955 -7.65 -7.46 11.37
CA VAL A 955 -7.48 -8.93 11.41
C VAL A 955 -6.01 -9.32 11.53
N PHE A 956 -5.12 -8.55 10.91
CA PHE A 956 -3.67 -8.79 10.86
C PHE A 956 -2.86 -7.55 11.32
N PRO A 957 -3.10 -7.02 12.54
CA PRO A 957 -2.40 -5.82 13.02
C PRO A 957 -0.90 -6.05 13.15
N GLY A 958 -0.07 -5.03 12.90
CA GLY A 958 1.40 -5.14 12.98
C GLY A 958 2.07 -5.92 11.84
N GLU A 959 1.34 -6.72 11.05
CA GLU A 959 1.91 -7.40 9.88
C GLU A 959 2.38 -6.39 8.80
N ASP A 960 3.40 -6.77 8.03
CA ASP A 960 4.07 -5.94 7.02
C ASP A 960 4.59 -4.58 7.53
N GLY A 961 5.16 -4.54 8.74
CA GLY A 961 5.61 -3.29 9.37
C GLY A 961 4.44 -2.39 9.78
N ASN A 962 3.34 -3.02 10.23
CA ASN A 962 2.06 -2.37 10.50
C ASN A 962 1.42 -1.69 9.26
N ARG A 963 1.69 -2.19 8.04
CA ARG A 963 1.09 -1.70 6.78
C ARG A 963 -0.08 -2.55 6.26
N SER A 964 -0.44 -3.64 6.93
CA SER A 964 -1.50 -4.58 6.50
C SER A 964 -2.85 -3.92 6.17
N TRP A 965 -3.15 -2.73 6.72
CA TRP A 965 -4.32 -1.92 6.38
C TRP A 965 -4.31 -1.37 4.94
N CYS A 966 -3.16 -1.07 4.34
CA CYS A 966 -3.13 -0.46 3.00
C CYS A 966 -3.59 -1.44 1.91
N TYR A 967 -3.55 -2.75 2.18
CA TYR A 967 -4.03 -3.79 1.25
C TYR A 967 -5.55 -3.78 1.01
N ASP A 968 -6.36 -3.06 1.79
CA ASP A 968 -7.77 -2.78 1.45
C ASP A 968 -7.94 -1.53 0.55
N ILE A 969 -6.92 -0.67 0.47
CA ILE A 969 -6.93 0.67 -0.16
C ILE A 969 -6.17 0.67 -1.49
N GLU A 970 -5.08 -0.10 -1.58
CA GLU A 970 -4.16 -0.14 -2.71
C GLU A 970 -4.27 -1.46 -3.49
N LEU A 971 -4.60 -2.57 -2.82
CA LEU A 971 -4.81 -3.89 -3.46
C LEU A 971 -6.15 -4.53 -3.02
N GLY A 972 -7.15 -3.71 -2.73
CA GLY A 972 -8.42 -4.14 -2.14
C GLY A 972 -9.50 -4.54 -3.14
N SER A 973 -10.71 -4.79 -2.61
CA SER A 973 -11.86 -5.26 -3.40
C SER A 973 -12.36 -4.26 -4.45
N HIS A 974 -11.98 -2.98 -4.38
CA HIS A 974 -12.27 -2.00 -5.44
C HIS A 974 -11.71 -2.45 -6.81
N HIS A 975 -10.60 -3.19 -6.85
CA HIS A 975 -10.03 -3.76 -8.10
C HIS A 975 -11.00 -4.66 -8.87
N LEU A 976 -12.05 -5.19 -8.23
CA LEU A 976 -13.11 -5.97 -8.90
C LEU A 976 -13.88 -5.13 -9.93
N VAL A 977 -13.91 -3.79 -9.80
CA VAL A 977 -14.63 -2.88 -10.71
C VAL A 977 -13.84 -2.60 -12.01
N PRO A 978 -12.62 -2.01 -11.99
CA PRO A 978 -11.86 -1.70 -13.20
C PRO A 978 -11.18 -2.93 -13.85
N LEU A 979 -11.47 -4.13 -13.34
CA LEU A 979 -11.14 -5.43 -13.95
C LEU A 979 -12.40 -6.23 -14.34
N GLY A 980 -13.57 -5.60 -14.40
CA GLY A 980 -14.77 -6.15 -15.06
C GLY A 980 -15.55 -7.23 -14.29
N VAL A 981 -15.17 -7.55 -13.04
CA VAL A 981 -15.95 -8.49 -12.21
C VAL A 981 -17.26 -7.82 -11.78
N PHE A 982 -17.19 -6.62 -11.20
CA PHE A 982 -18.35 -5.85 -10.76
C PHE A 982 -18.66 -4.67 -11.70
N PRO A 983 -19.95 -4.34 -11.92
CA PRO A 983 -20.35 -3.15 -12.65
C PRO A 983 -20.00 -1.88 -11.85
N ALA A 984 -19.52 -0.84 -12.53
CA ALA A 984 -19.07 0.39 -11.89
C ALA A 984 -20.21 1.27 -11.35
N ASP A 985 -21.40 1.14 -11.94
CA ASP A 985 -22.68 1.70 -11.48
C ASP A 985 -23.42 0.79 -10.48
N GLY A 986 -22.78 -0.30 -10.03
CA GLY A 986 -23.33 -1.20 -9.00
C GLY A 986 -23.13 -0.69 -7.57
N PRO A 987 -23.96 -1.13 -6.61
CA PRO A 987 -23.93 -0.64 -5.23
C PRO A 987 -22.63 -0.96 -4.49
N ASP A 988 -21.91 -2.04 -4.83
CA ASP A 988 -20.58 -2.30 -4.25
C ASP A 988 -19.56 -1.22 -4.63
N ALA A 989 -19.66 -0.64 -5.83
CA ALA A 989 -18.81 0.48 -6.21
C ALA A 989 -19.15 1.74 -5.42
N ASP A 990 -20.44 1.99 -5.12
CA ASP A 990 -20.85 3.08 -4.22
C ASP A 990 -20.29 2.85 -2.80
N TRP A 991 -20.56 1.68 -2.21
CA TRP A 991 -20.18 1.34 -0.84
C TRP A 991 -18.67 1.40 -0.60
N ILE A 992 -17.89 0.86 -1.53
CA ILE A 992 -16.43 0.85 -1.42
C ILE A 992 -15.88 2.27 -1.59
N MET A 993 -16.34 3.02 -2.60
CA MET A 993 -15.82 4.37 -2.88
C MET A 993 -16.21 5.39 -1.80
N ASP A 994 -17.46 5.41 -1.32
CA ASP A 994 -17.87 6.31 -0.24
C ASP A 994 -17.10 6.02 1.06
N HIS A 995 -16.85 4.76 1.43
CA HIS A 995 -16.06 4.46 2.63
C HIS A 995 -14.55 4.70 2.44
N MET A 996 -14.00 4.48 1.24
CA MET A 996 -12.62 4.87 0.94
C MET A 996 -12.42 6.39 1.08
N GLU A 997 -13.43 7.19 0.75
CA GLU A 997 -13.37 8.67 0.76
C GLU A 997 -13.75 9.30 2.11
N ASP A 998 -14.74 8.74 2.81
CA ASP A 998 -15.15 9.20 4.15
C ASP A 998 -14.19 8.77 5.27
N VAL A 999 -13.43 7.69 5.05
CA VAL A 999 -12.58 7.06 6.07
C VAL A 999 -11.15 6.82 5.56
N MET A 1000 -10.96 5.87 4.64
CA MET A 1000 -9.61 5.30 4.40
C MET A 1000 -8.58 6.29 3.85
N PHE A 1001 -8.96 7.19 2.95
CA PHE A 1001 -8.08 8.26 2.44
C PHE A 1001 -7.83 9.40 3.44
N LEU A 1002 -8.57 9.42 4.56
CA LEU A 1002 -8.43 10.40 5.64
C LEU A 1002 -7.70 9.84 6.88
N GLU A 1003 -7.32 8.57 6.87
CA GLU A 1003 -6.37 7.98 7.83
C GLU A 1003 -4.94 8.53 7.63
N SER A 1004 -4.05 8.28 8.60
CA SER A 1004 -2.62 8.62 8.50
C SER A 1004 -1.91 7.79 7.43
N GLY A 1005 -0.94 8.39 6.73
CA GLY A 1005 -0.05 7.66 5.82
C GLY A 1005 1.19 7.07 6.48
N MET A 1006 2.11 6.57 5.64
CA MET A 1006 3.41 6.06 6.06
C MET A 1006 4.34 7.21 6.51
N GLY A 1007 4.10 7.73 7.73
CA GLY A 1007 4.84 8.84 8.32
C GLY A 1007 4.54 10.23 7.73
N ASP A 1008 3.59 10.34 6.80
CA ASP A 1008 3.15 11.60 6.18
C ASP A 1008 1.61 11.67 6.18
N TYR A 1009 1.06 12.86 5.93
CA TYR A 1009 -0.38 13.14 5.92
C TYR A 1009 -1.11 12.58 7.16
N PRO A 1010 -0.86 13.11 8.37
CA PRO A 1010 -1.50 12.61 9.59
C PRO A 1010 -3.02 12.82 9.57
N ARG A 1011 -3.76 11.87 10.16
CA ARG A 1011 -5.23 11.79 10.20
C ARG A 1011 -5.91 13.13 10.46
N GLU A 1012 -5.49 13.85 11.50
CA GLU A 1012 -6.12 15.11 11.95
C GLU A 1012 -6.06 16.17 10.86
N LYS A 1013 -4.94 16.25 10.13
CA LYS A 1013 -4.73 17.13 8.98
C LYS A 1013 -5.66 16.74 7.84
N ASN A 1014 -5.74 15.44 7.52
CA ASN A 1014 -6.55 14.93 6.43
C ASN A 1014 -8.05 15.14 6.66
N HIS A 1015 -8.55 14.90 7.88
CA HIS A 1015 -9.94 15.20 8.23
C HIS A 1015 -10.24 16.71 8.23
N SER A 1016 -9.26 17.57 8.55
CA SER A 1016 -9.45 19.04 8.51
C SER A 1016 -9.59 19.60 7.09
N ASP A 1017 -8.89 19.01 6.11
CA ASP A 1017 -8.98 19.34 4.68
C ASP A 1017 -9.12 18.07 3.81
N TRP A 1018 -10.29 17.46 3.95
CA TRP A 1018 -10.76 16.30 3.20
C TRP A 1018 -10.84 16.52 1.67
N PHE A 1019 -10.76 17.77 1.19
CA PHE A 1019 -10.79 18.06 -0.24
C PHE A 1019 -9.40 17.95 -0.86
N ASN A 1020 -8.39 18.58 -0.24
CA ASN A 1020 -7.02 18.52 -0.74
C ASN A 1020 -6.29 17.24 -0.30
N TYR A 1021 -6.59 16.67 0.87
CA TYR A 1021 -5.97 15.41 1.33
C TYR A 1021 -6.80 14.14 1.03
N GLY A 1022 -8.06 14.26 0.63
CA GLY A 1022 -8.88 13.13 0.21
C GLY A 1022 -8.61 12.67 -1.23
N GLY A 1023 -9.19 11.53 -1.62
CA GLY A 1023 -9.18 11.03 -3.00
C GLY A 1023 -7.92 10.31 -3.49
N PHE A 1024 -6.94 10.03 -2.62
CA PHE A 1024 -5.74 9.26 -2.96
C PHE A 1024 -5.21 8.44 -1.77
N ALA A 1025 -4.61 7.28 -2.05
CA ALA A 1025 -4.05 6.39 -1.03
C ALA A 1025 -2.77 6.94 -0.39
N LYS A 1026 -2.34 6.33 0.72
CA LYS A 1026 -1.39 6.93 1.67
C LYS A 1026 -0.12 6.10 1.92
N VAL A 1027 0.20 5.17 1.01
CA VAL A 1027 1.55 4.58 0.86
C VAL A 1027 2.03 4.68 -0.60
N GLN A 1028 1.21 4.22 -1.57
CA GLN A 1028 1.44 4.34 -3.01
C GLN A 1028 0.12 4.69 -3.74
N PRO A 1029 -0.15 5.98 -4.01
CA PRO A 1029 -1.41 6.47 -4.56
C PRO A 1029 -1.96 5.72 -5.79
N TYR A 1030 -1.10 5.34 -6.74
CA TYR A 1030 -1.57 4.82 -8.03
C TYR A 1030 -1.99 3.34 -8.01
N TYR A 1031 -1.60 2.56 -7.00
CA TYR A 1031 -2.10 1.18 -6.84
C TYR A 1031 -3.62 1.12 -6.63
N ALA A 1032 -4.22 2.14 -5.99
CA ALA A 1032 -5.62 2.15 -5.57
C ALA A 1032 -6.66 2.21 -6.70
N ARG A 1033 -6.28 2.65 -7.91
CA ARG A 1033 -7.13 2.73 -9.13
C ARG A 1033 -8.50 3.42 -8.96
N ASN A 1034 -8.72 4.17 -7.88
CA ASN A 1034 -9.99 4.82 -7.55
C ASN A 1034 -10.40 5.88 -8.60
N ALA A 1035 -9.42 6.56 -9.21
CA ALA A 1035 -9.67 7.46 -10.34
C ALA A 1035 -10.27 6.72 -11.56
N GLU A 1036 -9.87 5.47 -11.83
CA GLU A 1036 -10.47 4.68 -12.92
C GLU A 1036 -11.93 4.31 -12.62
N ILE A 1037 -12.26 4.06 -11.35
CA ILE A 1037 -13.64 3.82 -10.91
C ILE A 1037 -14.48 5.07 -11.10
N CYS A 1038 -13.97 6.25 -10.74
CA CYS A 1038 -14.61 7.53 -11.08
C CYS A 1038 -14.79 7.70 -12.59
N ALA A 1039 -13.80 7.31 -13.41
CA ALA A 1039 -13.87 7.42 -14.87
C ALA A 1039 -14.92 6.48 -15.50
N LEU A 1040 -15.04 5.25 -15.00
CA LEU A 1040 -16.06 4.27 -15.42
C LEU A 1040 -17.48 4.73 -15.03
N ARG A 1041 -17.60 5.47 -13.93
CA ARG A 1041 -18.85 6.05 -13.41
C ARG A 1041 -19.21 7.43 -13.98
N ASP A 1042 -18.35 7.98 -14.83
CA ASP A 1042 -18.45 9.36 -15.36
C ASP A 1042 -18.44 10.46 -14.27
N ASP A 1043 -17.87 10.18 -13.10
CA ASP A 1043 -17.91 11.04 -11.91
C ASP A 1043 -16.81 12.10 -11.96
N VAL A 1044 -17.08 13.16 -12.74
CA VAL A 1044 -16.08 14.13 -13.25
C VAL A 1044 -15.23 14.79 -12.16
N LYS A 1045 -15.85 15.33 -11.10
CA LYS A 1045 -15.10 16.09 -10.08
C LYS A 1045 -14.28 15.20 -9.14
N PRO A 1046 -14.79 14.06 -8.65
CA PRO A 1046 -13.97 13.05 -7.99
C PRO A 1046 -12.77 12.61 -8.82
N PHE A 1047 -12.93 12.34 -10.13
CA PHE A 1047 -11.78 12.04 -11.02
C PHE A 1047 -10.73 13.16 -10.99
N ILE A 1048 -11.14 14.40 -11.26
CA ILE A 1048 -10.23 15.57 -11.35
C ILE A 1048 -9.47 15.79 -10.03
N ARG A 1049 -10.16 15.70 -8.89
CA ARG A 1049 -9.56 15.84 -7.56
C ARG A 1049 -8.57 14.71 -7.27
N SER A 1050 -8.95 13.45 -7.49
CA SER A 1050 -8.04 12.30 -7.27
C SER A 1050 -6.78 12.40 -8.14
N TYR A 1051 -6.93 12.74 -9.41
CA TYR A 1051 -5.81 12.91 -10.35
C TYR A 1051 -4.82 13.98 -9.90
N PHE A 1052 -5.29 15.21 -9.61
CA PHE A 1052 -4.40 16.30 -9.21
C PHE A 1052 -3.81 16.10 -7.80
N ASN A 1053 -4.58 15.58 -6.84
CA ASN A 1053 -4.09 15.34 -5.48
C ASN A 1053 -2.97 14.28 -5.47
N ALA A 1054 -3.15 13.16 -6.20
CA ALA A 1054 -2.15 12.10 -6.30
C ALA A 1054 -0.87 12.55 -7.03
N LEU A 1055 -1.02 13.22 -8.19
CA LEU A 1055 0.09 13.82 -8.92
C LEU A 1055 0.92 14.76 -8.02
N ALA A 1056 0.28 15.74 -7.40
CA ALA A 1056 0.94 16.72 -6.55
C ALA A 1056 1.59 16.10 -5.30
N ALA A 1057 1.04 14.99 -4.78
CA ALA A 1057 1.59 14.28 -3.63
C ALA A 1057 2.89 13.50 -3.94
N GLN A 1058 3.27 13.28 -5.21
CA GLN A 1058 4.41 12.44 -5.60
C GLN A 1058 5.45 13.12 -6.50
N LEU A 1059 5.15 14.31 -7.04
CA LEU A 1059 5.94 14.95 -8.09
C LEU A 1059 7.17 15.71 -7.55
N SER A 1060 8.35 15.48 -8.13
CA SER A 1060 9.49 16.39 -7.98
C SER A 1060 9.39 17.55 -8.97
N LEU A 1061 9.38 18.80 -8.48
CA LEU A 1061 9.34 20.00 -9.34
C LEU A 1061 10.72 20.37 -9.93
N GLU A 1062 11.83 19.84 -9.39
CA GLU A 1062 13.17 20.08 -9.96
C GLU A 1062 13.48 19.19 -11.18
N ASN A 1063 12.88 17.98 -11.26
CA ASN A 1063 13.17 16.99 -12.31
C ASN A 1063 11.95 16.33 -12.97
N LEU A 1064 10.72 16.69 -12.57
CA LEU A 1064 9.44 16.20 -13.11
C LEU A 1064 9.27 14.66 -13.11
N SER A 1065 9.86 13.97 -12.13
CA SER A 1065 9.66 12.54 -11.89
C SER A 1065 8.79 12.27 -10.65
N HIS A 1066 8.19 11.07 -10.58
CA HIS A 1066 7.39 10.64 -9.43
C HIS A 1066 8.21 9.84 -8.41
N TRP A 1067 7.86 9.99 -7.14
CA TRP A 1067 8.35 9.18 -6.03
C TRP A 1067 7.45 7.99 -5.73
N GLU A 1068 8.05 6.91 -5.22
CA GLU A 1068 7.32 5.78 -4.65
C GLU A 1068 6.55 6.18 -3.39
N HIS A 1069 7.18 6.94 -2.48
CA HIS A 1069 6.57 7.43 -1.24
C HIS A 1069 6.88 8.92 -1.03
N PHE A 1070 6.14 9.55 -0.11
CA PHE A 1070 6.07 11.01 0.01
C PHE A 1070 7.35 11.70 0.55
N HIS A 1071 8.20 10.96 1.27
CA HIS A 1071 9.30 11.51 2.06
C HIS A 1071 10.70 11.46 1.44
N ASN A 1072 10.86 11.34 0.11
CA ASN A 1072 12.17 11.11 -0.54
C ASN A 1072 12.83 9.83 0.01
N ILE A 1073 12.04 8.75 0.04
CA ILE A 1073 12.42 7.42 0.52
C ILE A 1073 12.07 6.35 -0.52
N ALA A 1074 12.62 5.14 -0.34
CA ALA A 1074 12.52 4.03 -1.29
C ALA A 1074 13.07 4.40 -2.69
N ALA A 1075 12.36 4.12 -3.79
CA ALA A 1075 12.80 4.38 -5.15
C ALA A 1075 12.41 5.77 -5.69
N TRP A 1076 13.31 6.34 -6.50
CA TRP A 1076 13.14 7.63 -7.17
C TRP A 1076 12.94 7.45 -8.67
N ASN A 1077 12.14 8.35 -9.27
CA ASN A 1077 11.51 8.11 -10.57
C ASN A 1077 10.90 6.70 -10.63
N LYS A 1078 9.97 6.42 -9.70
CA LYS A 1078 9.19 5.18 -9.65
C LYS A 1078 8.22 5.20 -10.84
N THR A 1079 8.69 4.66 -11.96
CA THR A 1079 7.98 4.67 -13.23
C THR A 1079 6.68 3.85 -13.21
N HIS A 1080 6.45 3.00 -12.20
CA HIS A 1080 5.12 2.42 -11.95
C HIS A 1080 4.04 3.49 -11.75
N GLU A 1081 4.29 4.46 -10.87
CA GLU A 1081 3.39 5.59 -10.56
C GLU A 1081 3.23 6.46 -11.81
N THR A 1082 4.35 6.77 -12.49
CA THR A 1082 4.35 7.49 -13.78
C THR A 1082 3.53 6.76 -14.86
N GLY A 1083 3.55 5.43 -14.87
CA GLY A 1083 2.78 4.61 -15.82
C GLY A 1083 1.28 4.77 -15.63
N TRP A 1084 0.78 4.58 -14.41
CA TRP A 1084 -0.63 4.80 -14.10
C TRP A 1084 -1.04 6.28 -14.23
N PHE A 1085 -0.17 7.22 -13.89
CA PHE A 1085 -0.35 8.64 -14.19
C PHE A 1085 -0.60 8.87 -15.69
N LEU A 1086 0.16 8.21 -16.58
CA LEU A 1086 -0.06 8.30 -18.03
C LEU A 1086 -1.38 7.63 -18.47
N VAL A 1087 -1.79 6.51 -17.87
CA VAL A 1087 -3.12 5.88 -18.11
C VAL A 1087 -4.26 6.83 -17.73
N GLN A 1088 -4.20 7.44 -16.54
CA GLN A 1088 -5.21 8.41 -16.09
C GLN A 1088 -5.16 9.70 -16.93
N SER A 1089 -3.96 10.15 -17.32
CA SER A 1089 -3.78 11.31 -18.20
C SER A 1089 -4.42 11.09 -19.57
N ARG A 1090 -4.17 9.94 -20.21
CA ARG A 1090 -4.87 9.55 -21.44
C ARG A 1090 -6.39 9.62 -21.20
N THR A 1091 -6.88 8.94 -20.17
CA THR A 1091 -8.30 8.86 -19.80
C THR A 1091 -8.96 10.23 -19.63
N MET A 1092 -8.24 11.22 -19.08
CA MET A 1092 -8.74 12.60 -18.94
C MET A 1092 -9.08 13.27 -20.29
N PHE A 1093 -8.27 13.03 -21.31
CA PHE A 1093 -8.34 13.70 -22.61
C PHE A 1093 -9.04 12.88 -23.69
N VAL A 1094 -8.96 11.55 -23.63
CA VAL A 1094 -9.60 10.60 -24.54
C VAL A 1094 -9.93 9.32 -23.76
N ALA A 1095 -11.11 8.75 -23.92
CA ALA A 1095 -11.48 7.47 -23.34
C ALA A 1095 -12.35 6.65 -24.30
N GLU A 1096 -12.34 5.33 -24.14
CA GLU A 1096 -13.15 4.40 -24.93
C GLU A 1096 -14.18 3.74 -24.01
N ARG A 1097 -15.46 3.82 -24.38
CA ARG A 1097 -16.58 3.24 -23.61
C ARG A 1097 -17.34 2.27 -24.50
N GLY A 1098 -16.93 1.00 -24.47
CA GLY A 1098 -17.44 -0.01 -25.40
C GLY A 1098 -17.05 0.35 -26.84
N ASP A 1099 -18.05 0.69 -27.68
CA ASP A 1099 -17.86 1.16 -29.05
C ASP A 1099 -18.00 2.69 -29.23
N GLU A 1100 -18.25 3.45 -28.15
CA GLU A 1100 -18.19 4.92 -28.13
C GLU A 1100 -16.75 5.43 -27.92
N LEU A 1101 -16.40 6.54 -28.57
CA LEU A 1101 -15.18 7.32 -28.32
C LEU A 1101 -15.52 8.62 -27.59
N TRP A 1102 -14.95 8.81 -26.41
CA TRP A 1102 -15.14 10.00 -25.59
C TRP A 1102 -13.91 10.91 -25.65
N LEU A 1103 -14.13 12.21 -25.86
CA LEU A 1103 -13.11 13.24 -25.95
C LEU A 1103 -13.30 14.27 -24.82
N ALA A 1104 -12.18 14.71 -24.24
CA ALA A 1104 -12.12 15.59 -23.09
C ALA A 1104 -13.06 15.22 -21.90
N PRO A 1105 -13.32 13.93 -21.59
CA PRO A 1105 -14.36 13.53 -20.64
C PRO A 1105 -14.16 14.07 -19.22
N PHE A 1106 -12.91 14.35 -18.81
CA PHE A 1106 -12.57 14.77 -17.45
C PHE A 1106 -11.62 15.96 -17.38
N ILE A 1107 -11.51 16.79 -18.43
CA ILE A 1107 -10.75 18.03 -18.30
C ILE A 1107 -11.41 18.98 -17.30
N THR A 1108 -10.60 19.78 -16.60
CA THR A 1108 -11.14 20.80 -15.70
C THR A 1108 -11.81 21.94 -16.46
N ASP A 1109 -12.93 22.44 -15.93
CA ASP A 1109 -13.60 23.64 -16.44
C ASP A 1109 -12.69 24.89 -16.35
N ARG A 1110 -11.67 24.89 -15.49
CA ARG A 1110 -10.63 25.94 -15.45
C ARG A 1110 -9.81 26.03 -16.74
N TRP A 1111 -9.74 24.97 -17.56
CA TRP A 1111 -9.10 25.00 -18.88
C TRP A 1111 -10.04 25.50 -19.99
N LEU A 1112 -11.33 25.71 -19.69
CA LEU A 1112 -12.35 26.20 -20.62
C LEU A 1112 -12.78 27.66 -20.35
N GLU A 1113 -12.02 28.40 -19.54
CA GLU A 1113 -12.21 29.85 -19.35
C GLU A 1113 -11.96 30.66 -20.63
N ASP A 1114 -12.55 31.86 -20.72
CA ASP A 1114 -12.58 32.67 -21.95
C ASP A 1114 -11.19 32.98 -22.51
N GLY A 1115 -10.94 32.58 -23.76
CA GLY A 1115 -9.66 32.71 -24.44
C GLY A 1115 -8.68 31.54 -24.24
N LYS A 1116 -9.00 30.56 -23.39
CA LYS A 1116 -8.19 29.34 -23.24
C LYS A 1116 -8.42 28.36 -24.39
N THR A 1117 -7.42 27.51 -24.63
CA THR A 1117 -7.43 26.46 -25.66
C THR A 1117 -6.93 25.16 -25.05
N VAL A 1118 -7.59 24.04 -25.39
CA VAL A 1118 -7.09 22.68 -25.16
C VAL A 1118 -6.96 22.01 -26.53
N SER A 1119 -5.87 21.30 -26.79
CA SER A 1119 -5.73 20.49 -28.00
C SER A 1119 -4.97 19.20 -27.76
N VAL A 1120 -5.38 18.17 -28.47
CA VAL A 1120 -4.77 16.84 -28.48
C VAL A 1120 -4.50 16.45 -29.93
N ARG A 1121 -3.28 15.97 -30.23
CA ARG A 1121 -2.93 15.44 -31.55
C ARG A 1121 -2.42 14.00 -31.43
N ASN A 1122 -2.70 13.18 -32.44
CA ASN A 1122 -2.21 11.80 -32.57
C ASN A 1122 -2.52 10.90 -31.35
N ALA A 1123 -3.67 11.07 -30.70
CA ALA A 1123 -4.06 10.16 -29.61
C ALA A 1123 -4.39 8.79 -30.20
N PRO A 1124 -3.66 7.70 -29.89
CA PRO A 1124 -4.00 6.37 -30.38
C PRO A 1124 -5.31 5.93 -29.73
N THR A 1125 -6.20 5.27 -30.48
CA THR A 1125 -7.44 4.67 -29.97
C THR A 1125 -7.69 3.33 -30.66
N GLN A 1126 -8.58 2.49 -30.12
CA GLN A 1126 -9.02 1.26 -30.83
C GLN A 1126 -9.59 1.55 -32.25
N PHE A 1127 -10.05 2.78 -32.48
CA PHE A 1127 -10.63 3.26 -33.74
C PHE A 1127 -9.57 3.80 -34.73
N GLY A 1128 -8.30 3.91 -34.31
CA GLY A 1128 -7.23 4.63 -35.00
C GLY A 1128 -6.89 5.96 -34.32
N PRO A 1129 -5.89 6.71 -34.79
CA PRO A 1129 -5.49 7.96 -34.17
C PRO A 1129 -6.59 9.04 -34.31
N VAL A 1130 -6.80 9.83 -33.26
CA VAL A 1130 -7.72 10.99 -33.24
C VAL A 1130 -6.97 12.26 -32.86
N SER A 1131 -7.35 13.40 -33.44
CA SER A 1131 -6.86 14.73 -33.05
C SER A 1131 -8.02 15.71 -32.87
N TYR A 1132 -7.93 16.62 -31.91
CA TYR A 1132 -8.95 17.64 -31.68
C TYR A 1132 -8.43 18.94 -31.04
N ARG A 1133 -9.21 20.01 -31.17
CA ARG A 1133 -8.97 21.33 -30.56
C ARG A 1133 -10.28 21.90 -30.01
N ILE A 1134 -10.23 22.44 -28.80
CA ILE A 1134 -11.30 23.18 -28.13
C ILE A 1134 -10.79 24.61 -27.92
N GLU A 1135 -11.56 25.62 -28.34
CA GLU A 1135 -11.23 27.04 -28.16
C GLU A 1135 -12.40 27.77 -27.48
N SER A 1136 -12.15 28.28 -26.27
CA SER A 1136 -13.20 28.89 -25.45
C SER A 1136 -13.42 30.36 -25.76
N HIS A 1137 -14.69 30.72 -25.93
CA HIS A 1137 -15.14 32.10 -26.09
C HIS A 1137 -16.38 32.37 -25.22
N VAL A 1138 -16.40 31.85 -23.99
CA VAL A 1138 -17.58 31.90 -23.12
C VAL A 1138 -18.07 33.30 -22.78
N ARG A 1139 -17.24 34.37 -22.85
CA ARG A 1139 -17.73 35.76 -22.76
C ARG A 1139 -18.55 36.20 -23.98
N LYS A 1140 -18.45 35.47 -25.09
CA LYS A 1140 -19.27 35.62 -26.30
C LYS A 1140 -20.41 34.59 -26.37
N GLY A 1141 -20.60 33.77 -25.33
CA GLY A 1141 -21.67 32.76 -25.24
C GLY A 1141 -21.45 31.52 -26.10
N TYR A 1142 -20.21 31.16 -26.46
CA TYR A 1142 -19.94 29.94 -27.23
C TYR A 1142 -18.55 29.32 -27.00
N ILE A 1143 -18.39 28.05 -27.35
CA ILE A 1143 -17.11 27.33 -27.46
C ILE A 1143 -17.01 26.77 -28.89
N ASP A 1144 -15.83 26.90 -29.52
CA ASP A 1144 -15.51 26.27 -30.80
C ASP A 1144 -14.82 24.92 -30.59
N PHE A 1145 -15.14 23.95 -31.44
CA PHE A 1145 -14.56 22.61 -31.42
C PHE A 1145 -14.19 22.16 -32.84
N GLU A 1146 -13.00 21.60 -33.00
CA GLU A 1146 -12.46 21.05 -34.26
C GLU A 1146 -11.98 19.62 -34.01
N ILE A 1147 -12.29 18.69 -34.93
CA ILE A 1147 -11.92 17.28 -34.83
C ILE A 1147 -11.41 16.73 -36.17
N ASP A 1148 -10.30 16.01 -36.12
CA ASP A 1148 -9.87 15.04 -37.14
C ASP A 1148 -10.18 13.63 -36.61
N PRO A 1149 -11.26 12.98 -37.10
CA PRO A 1149 -11.83 11.77 -36.50
C PRO A 1149 -11.04 10.50 -36.84
N PRO A 1150 -11.15 9.44 -36.02
CA PRO A 1150 -10.40 8.21 -36.21
C PRO A 1150 -10.71 7.49 -37.53
N SER A 1151 -9.67 6.92 -38.15
CA SER A 1151 -9.68 6.47 -39.55
C SER A 1151 -9.58 4.96 -39.78
N ARG A 1152 -9.24 4.15 -38.77
CA ARG A 1152 -9.05 2.68 -38.89
C ARG A 1152 -10.37 1.93 -38.77
N LYS A 1153 -11.26 2.35 -37.86
CA LYS A 1153 -12.61 1.82 -37.63
C LYS A 1153 -13.48 2.97 -37.11
N ALA A 1154 -14.71 3.13 -37.61
CA ALA A 1154 -15.62 4.11 -37.03
C ALA A 1154 -16.14 3.65 -35.65
N PRO A 1155 -16.15 4.50 -34.61
CA PRO A 1155 -16.94 4.26 -33.40
C PRO A 1155 -18.45 4.35 -33.70
N SER A 1156 -19.28 3.84 -32.79
CA SER A 1156 -20.75 4.01 -32.87
C SER A 1156 -21.16 5.47 -32.72
N GLN A 1157 -20.43 6.20 -31.88
CA GLN A 1157 -20.61 7.60 -31.58
C GLN A 1157 -19.28 8.22 -31.10
N ILE A 1158 -19.08 9.51 -31.39
CA ILE A 1158 -18.07 10.32 -30.72
C ILE A 1158 -18.78 11.27 -29.76
N ALA A 1159 -18.51 11.16 -28.46
CA ALA A 1159 -18.96 12.09 -27.44
C ALA A 1159 -17.83 13.06 -27.09
N ILE A 1160 -18.12 14.35 -26.90
CA ILE A 1160 -17.19 15.30 -26.31
C ILE A 1160 -17.86 16.11 -25.20
N ARG A 1161 -17.19 16.20 -24.04
CA ARG A 1161 -17.64 17.04 -22.93
C ARG A 1161 -17.09 18.47 -23.07
N LEU A 1162 -17.96 19.48 -22.97
CA LEU A 1162 -17.63 20.90 -23.15
C LEU A 1162 -18.27 21.73 -22.02
N ARG A 1163 -17.70 21.65 -20.83
CA ARG A 1163 -18.22 22.25 -19.60
C ARG A 1163 -18.10 23.77 -19.62
N HIS A 1164 -19.13 24.49 -19.16
CA HIS A 1164 -19.02 25.94 -19.00
C HIS A 1164 -18.42 26.27 -17.61
N PRO A 1165 -17.36 27.11 -17.50
CA PRO A 1165 -16.72 27.47 -16.22
C PRO A 1165 -17.60 28.20 -15.17
N ASP A 1166 -18.87 28.45 -15.50
CA ASP A 1166 -19.89 29.13 -14.68
C ASP A 1166 -21.13 28.22 -14.47
N GLY A 1167 -21.11 26.96 -14.93
CA GLY A 1167 -22.24 26.03 -14.86
C GLY A 1167 -23.44 26.35 -15.76
N LYS A 1168 -23.25 27.10 -16.86
CA LYS A 1168 -24.33 27.36 -17.84
C LYS A 1168 -24.57 26.14 -18.73
N SER A 1169 -25.84 25.78 -18.91
CA SER A 1169 -26.28 24.71 -19.82
C SER A 1169 -26.06 25.05 -21.30
N MET A 1170 -25.82 24.03 -22.13
CA MET A 1170 -25.80 24.19 -23.59
C MET A 1170 -27.18 24.54 -24.14
N SER A 1171 -27.28 25.53 -25.03
CA SER A 1171 -28.53 25.98 -25.62
C SER A 1171 -28.69 25.64 -27.11
N ARG A 1172 -27.59 25.55 -27.88
CA ARG A 1172 -27.63 25.19 -29.32
C ARG A 1172 -26.26 24.77 -29.85
N ILE A 1173 -26.22 23.89 -30.86
CA ILE A 1173 -25.02 23.63 -31.68
C ILE A 1173 -25.16 24.19 -33.11
N LYS A 1174 -24.03 24.48 -33.75
CA LYS A 1174 -23.90 24.70 -35.20
C LYS A 1174 -22.85 23.73 -35.74
N THR A 1175 -23.24 22.92 -36.73
CA THR A 1175 -22.40 21.97 -37.47
C THR A 1175 -22.27 22.39 -38.94
N ASP A 1176 -21.51 21.63 -39.72
CA ASP A 1176 -21.59 21.66 -41.19
C ASP A 1176 -22.67 20.70 -41.74
N SER A 1177 -22.90 20.72 -43.05
CA SER A 1177 -23.92 19.91 -43.72
C SER A 1177 -23.57 18.42 -43.88
N LYS A 1178 -22.40 17.97 -43.42
CA LYS A 1178 -21.97 16.55 -43.42
C LYS A 1178 -22.03 15.95 -42.02
N THR A 1179 -22.19 16.77 -41.00
CA THR A 1179 -22.03 16.41 -39.59
C THR A 1179 -23.36 16.38 -38.85
N SER A 1180 -23.67 15.23 -38.26
CA SER A 1180 -24.85 14.98 -37.44
C SER A 1180 -24.45 14.92 -35.97
N ALA A 1181 -24.79 15.95 -35.20
CA ALA A 1181 -24.50 16.04 -33.78
C ALA A 1181 -25.65 16.64 -32.98
N THR A 1182 -25.81 16.19 -31.74
CA THR A 1182 -26.81 16.62 -30.76
C THR A 1182 -26.13 17.09 -29.48
N ILE A 1183 -26.74 18.05 -28.77
CA ILE A 1183 -26.30 18.45 -27.43
C ILE A 1183 -27.06 17.67 -26.37
N ASP A 1184 -26.38 17.38 -25.26
CA ASP A 1184 -26.90 16.78 -24.03
C ASP A 1184 -26.48 17.71 -22.87
N PRO A 1185 -27.37 18.61 -22.42
CA PRO A 1185 -27.06 19.56 -21.37
C PRO A 1185 -26.83 18.93 -19.99
N ASP A 1186 -27.38 17.74 -19.74
CA ASP A 1186 -27.33 17.10 -18.43
C ASP A 1186 -26.00 16.37 -18.20
N THR A 1187 -25.40 15.82 -19.26
CA THR A 1187 -24.03 15.24 -19.20
C THR A 1187 -22.92 16.22 -19.60
N GLU A 1188 -23.26 17.48 -19.94
CA GLU A 1188 -22.39 18.50 -20.53
C GLU A 1188 -21.72 18.05 -21.85
N THR A 1189 -22.37 17.22 -22.69
CA THR A 1189 -21.77 16.65 -23.91
C THR A 1189 -22.38 17.09 -25.25
N VAL A 1190 -21.56 17.00 -26.30
CA VAL A 1190 -21.99 16.90 -27.70
C VAL A 1190 -21.81 15.46 -28.15
N ARG A 1191 -22.86 14.86 -28.71
CA ARG A 1191 -22.89 13.50 -29.22
C ARG A 1191 -22.95 13.51 -30.74
N ILE A 1192 -21.93 12.97 -31.41
CA ILE A 1192 -21.71 13.04 -32.87
C ILE A 1192 -21.89 11.64 -33.47
N THR A 1193 -22.86 11.50 -34.39
CA THR A 1193 -23.23 10.21 -35.01
C THR A 1193 -22.86 10.10 -36.48
N LYS A 1194 -22.53 11.23 -37.14
CA LYS A 1194 -21.94 11.28 -38.50
C LYS A 1194 -21.02 12.49 -38.58
N TRP A 1195 -19.89 12.36 -39.27
CA TRP A 1195 -18.86 13.40 -39.41
C TRP A 1195 -18.26 13.39 -40.82
N GLY A 1196 -17.66 14.52 -41.21
CA GLY A 1196 -16.79 14.60 -42.38
C GLY A 1196 -15.30 14.51 -42.01
N ALA A 1197 -14.45 14.45 -43.04
CA ALA A 1197 -13.04 14.84 -42.92
C ALA A 1197 -12.96 16.30 -42.40
N PRO A 1198 -11.89 16.67 -41.67
CA PRO A 1198 -11.84 17.62 -40.56
C PRO A 1198 -13.06 18.55 -40.34
N THR A 1199 -13.78 18.26 -39.26
CA THR A 1199 -15.08 18.85 -38.93
C THR A 1199 -14.93 19.98 -37.90
N LYS A 1200 -15.55 21.14 -38.15
CA LYS A 1200 -15.64 22.24 -37.16
C LYS A 1200 -17.09 22.47 -36.70
N MET A 1201 -17.25 22.64 -35.39
CA MET A 1201 -18.53 22.87 -34.72
C MET A 1201 -18.44 24.05 -33.73
N ARG A 1202 -19.60 24.63 -33.40
CA ARG A 1202 -19.74 25.69 -32.39
C ARG A 1202 -20.91 25.40 -31.46
N VAL A 1203 -20.64 25.30 -30.17
CA VAL A 1203 -21.66 25.10 -29.12
C VAL A 1203 -21.93 26.44 -28.44
N TYR A 1204 -23.20 26.77 -28.26
CA TYR A 1204 -23.70 27.98 -27.62
C TYR A 1204 -24.28 27.65 -26.25
N PHE A 1205 -24.16 28.62 -25.33
CA PHE A 1205 -24.65 28.57 -23.95
C PHE A 1205 -25.55 29.79 -23.73
#